data_AF-A0A3D3XD46-F1
#
_entry.id   AF-A0A3D3XD46-F1
#
_cell.length_a   1.000
_cell.length_b   1.000
_cell.length_c   1.000
_cell.angle_alpha   90.00
_cell.angle_beta   90.00
_cell.angle_gamma   90.00
#
_symmetry.space_group_name_H-M   'P 1'
#
loop_
_entity.id
_entity.type
_entity.pdbx_description
1 polymer ?
#
loop_
_entity_poly.entity_id
_entity_poly.type
_entity_poly.pdbx_seq_one_letter_code
_entity_poly.pdbx_strand_id
1 'polypeptide(L)'
;MNEIELHPGTPFCTSEELNRIARQQGLCLAIAQASIFDEICRSIELPEEHEADLVNSYCLQNNLHQPEQISEHLQRRGWQQNDLLYFATKQERLRRFQQLMFAEDVELRFLSTKNDLDTIWYSLLRLRDGNLAFELHQRLLEGEADFEELAATFSEGPERDHGGKLGPVPLSQAHPVLVEKLRISQPGQMWEPFFLKDIWVILRLDEWQGARLDDLTRQQLLQDIFDDWLHERAIQLLNGEQTPPLPKSRFCSKTFEPKPHHEPDNGGEAIATEATNQTDDIKKRLQKITQLSHEEDKRLAVHDIDQLLTKYPKDLEVLVIANNVHRLAGNSREALKSAEKLIKFHKDFFDGYARAAQDLLSLDEAQNAVEVITQGLEKHPENYWILTTAIRAHIAAENYEQAATLGESLYLHHPKVESFDATELIAKSLRRRGRFEECRWHLYRSLQNAADATQRRHITEDIYHLDTQSKQAKYLPRSGCDVLCIASDEAPYIHEFIHHYIYLGFKNIFIGTNNCSDNTVEIIKKINTHFPQVQAINVDNTIDKFRQWGCYHRLFDIAIETTTSQHCLIVDVDEFWIADPFPLNIDDFIKQQPHFDAFSFHWVIAFDDETFSKPFGSDVAYVKDPWVKSLVNYTSPIYRIGVHGPNFNLNEQEAVVRIGSKVNVNIEKNLEGISVTGMCSDPTASTQDMDQQAWIAHRAYRSEIEYSSKLFKVHANDDTSQVGFKSNRYGWNSRKNFRVREDLMNDYIDKIMPADEVKKYHQSLDQFTLLTGISKDLKNAREAISEEKILENISLVSPEILSRDAELIKQIFRGTRFLEVINNQTAVD
;
A
#
# COMPACT_ATOMS: atom_id res chain seq x y z
N MET A 1 -32.59 -17.31 42.82
CA MET A 1 -31.30 -17.01 42.18
C MET A 1 -30.90 -18.28 41.47
N ASN A 2 -30.76 -18.25 40.14
CA ASN A 2 -30.36 -19.44 39.39
C ASN A 2 -28.88 -19.69 39.71
N GLU A 3 -28.61 -20.68 40.55
CA GLU A 3 -27.26 -21.10 40.86
C GLU A 3 -26.64 -21.69 39.58
N ILE A 4 -25.41 -21.30 39.25
CA ILE A 4 -24.65 -21.87 38.13
C ILE A 4 -24.16 -23.23 38.59
N GLU A 5 -24.28 -24.26 37.75
CA GLU A 5 -23.82 -25.61 38.06
C GLU A 5 -22.67 -25.97 37.09
N LEU A 6 -21.59 -26.55 37.62
CA LEU A 6 -20.54 -27.19 36.78
C LEU A 6 -20.80 -28.69 36.60
N HIS A 7 -21.47 -29.31 37.58
CA HIS A 7 -22.01 -30.66 37.49
C HIS A 7 -23.52 -30.56 37.69
N PRO A 8 -24.34 -31.16 36.82
CA PRO A 8 -25.79 -31.08 36.93
C PRO A 8 -26.30 -31.44 38.33
N GLY A 9 -27.20 -30.62 38.87
CA GLY A 9 -27.79 -30.75 40.21
C GLY A 9 -26.87 -30.34 41.37
N THR A 10 -25.68 -29.79 41.09
CA THR A 10 -24.74 -29.32 42.12
C THR A 10 -24.48 -27.82 41.96
N PRO A 11 -25.03 -26.97 42.84
CA PRO A 11 -24.74 -25.54 42.86
C PRO A 11 -23.24 -25.26 42.99
N PHE A 12 -22.70 -24.43 42.10
CA PHE A 12 -21.29 -24.04 42.09
C PHE A 12 -21.09 -22.61 42.59
N CYS A 13 -21.63 -21.61 41.89
CA CYS A 13 -21.49 -20.21 42.29
C CYS A 13 -22.64 -19.33 41.76
N THR A 14 -22.63 -18.05 42.16
CA THR A 14 -23.54 -17.04 41.60
C THR A 14 -23.07 -16.58 40.21
N SER A 15 -23.97 -15.99 39.43
CA SER A 15 -23.64 -15.39 38.13
C SER A 15 -22.64 -14.24 38.23
N GLU A 16 -22.68 -13.47 39.32
CA GLU A 16 -21.69 -12.41 39.59
C GLU A 16 -20.29 -12.96 39.83
N GLU A 17 -20.20 -14.06 40.60
CA GLU A 17 -18.94 -14.73 40.87
C GLU A 17 -18.35 -15.38 39.61
N LEU A 18 -19.20 -16.01 38.77
CA LEU A 18 -18.78 -16.54 37.48
C LEU A 18 -18.24 -15.44 36.55
N ASN A 19 -18.92 -14.30 36.48
CA ASN A 19 -18.49 -13.14 35.67
C ASN A 19 -17.16 -12.54 36.14
N ARG A 20 -16.88 -12.57 37.45
CA ARG A 20 -15.57 -12.18 37.99
C ARG A 20 -14.48 -13.17 37.56
N ILE A 21 -14.73 -14.47 37.73
CA ILE A 21 -13.79 -15.55 37.39
C ILE A 21 -13.47 -15.51 35.89
N ALA A 22 -14.48 -15.37 35.03
CA ALA A 22 -14.30 -15.35 33.58
C ALA A 22 -13.36 -14.23 33.12
N ARG A 23 -13.48 -13.02 33.70
CA ARG A 23 -12.61 -11.88 33.38
C ARG A 23 -11.18 -12.08 33.88
N GLN A 24 -11.02 -12.53 35.13
CA GLN A 24 -9.70 -12.67 35.76
C GLN A 24 -8.88 -13.83 35.19
N GLN A 25 -9.52 -14.86 34.64
CA GLN A 25 -8.86 -16.06 34.09
C GLN A 25 -8.84 -16.08 32.55
N GLY A 26 -9.25 -14.99 31.88
CA GLY A 26 -9.22 -14.90 30.42
C GLY A 26 -10.23 -15.79 29.68
N LEU A 27 -11.32 -16.20 30.34
CA LEU A 27 -12.32 -17.11 29.76
C LEU A 27 -13.39 -16.38 28.91
N CYS A 28 -13.46 -15.05 28.98
CA CYS A 28 -14.49 -14.27 28.28
C CYS A 28 -14.49 -14.51 26.76
N LEU A 29 -13.32 -14.67 26.12
CA LEU A 29 -13.24 -14.96 24.69
C LEU A 29 -13.87 -16.33 24.36
N ALA A 30 -13.53 -17.36 25.14
CA ALA A 30 -14.08 -18.70 24.96
C ALA A 30 -15.61 -18.72 25.18
N ILE A 31 -16.12 -17.96 26.14
CA ILE A 31 -17.55 -17.81 26.39
C ILE A 31 -18.24 -17.08 25.22
N ALA A 32 -17.64 -16.02 24.69
CA ALA A 32 -18.16 -15.30 23.53
C ALA A 32 -18.24 -16.20 22.28
N GLN A 33 -17.16 -16.93 21.98
CA GLN A 33 -17.14 -17.92 20.90
C GLN A 33 -18.16 -19.04 21.11
N ALA A 34 -18.27 -19.57 22.32
CA ALA A 34 -19.27 -20.60 22.66
C ALA A 34 -20.71 -20.11 22.43
N SER A 35 -21.00 -18.85 22.79
CA SER A 35 -22.30 -18.21 22.51
C SER A 35 -22.61 -18.14 21.02
N ILE A 36 -21.62 -17.76 20.20
CA ILE A 36 -21.76 -17.69 18.74
C ILE A 36 -21.97 -19.09 18.14
N PHE A 37 -21.20 -20.09 18.59
CA PHE A 37 -21.38 -21.48 18.15
C PHE A 37 -22.78 -22.02 18.47
N ASP A 38 -23.30 -21.71 19.66
CA ASP A 38 -24.65 -22.07 20.09
C ASP A 38 -25.72 -21.35 19.24
N GLU A 39 -25.54 -20.05 18.95
CA GLU A 39 -26.41 -19.29 18.04
C GLU A 39 -26.47 -19.93 16.64
N ILE A 40 -25.32 -20.33 16.09
CA ILE A 40 -25.23 -21.00 14.78
C ILE A 40 -25.93 -22.36 14.82
N CYS A 41 -25.62 -23.19 15.82
CA CYS A 41 -26.18 -24.54 15.91
C CYS A 41 -27.70 -24.53 16.10
N ARG A 42 -28.28 -23.50 16.73
CA ARG A 42 -29.75 -23.33 16.82
C ARG A 42 -30.38 -22.81 15.54
N SER A 43 -29.61 -22.15 14.68
CA SER A 43 -30.09 -21.54 13.45
C SER A 43 -30.04 -22.48 12.25
N ILE A 44 -29.28 -23.57 12.33
CA ILE A 44 -29.15 -24.57 11.27
C ILE A 44 -29.96 -25.82 11.63
N GLU A 45 -31.06 -26.04 10.90
CA GLU A 45 -31.90 -27.23 11.04
C GLU A 45 -31.32 -28.42 10.27
N LEU A 46 -31.41 -29.62 10.86
CA LEU A 46 -31.06 -30.88 10.24
C LEU A 46 -32.30 -31.81 10.27
N PRO A 47 -32.52 -32.64 9.23
CA PRO A 47 -33.57 -33.67 9.27
C PRO A 47 -33.35 -34.63 10.45
N GLU A 48 -34.43 -35.06 11.12
CA GLU A 48 -34.36 -35.94 12.30
C GLU A 48 -33.59 -37.25 12.04
N GLU A 49 -33.73 -37.82 10.85
CA GLU A 49 -33.01 -39.01 10.42
C GLU A 49 -31.48 -38.77 10.35
N HIS A 50 -31.08 -37.62 9.82
CA HIS A 50 -29.66 -37.25 9.72
C HIS A 50 -29.06 -36.93 11.10
N GLU A 51 -29.85 -36.34 12.00
CA GLU A 51 -29.44 -36.16 13.39
C GLU A 51 -29.21 -37.50 14.10
N ALA A 52 -30.10 -38.48 13.89
CA ALA A 52 -29.96 -39.82 14.43
C ALA A 52 -28.69 -40.51 13.91
N ASP A 53 -28.38 -40.38 12.63
CA ASP A 53 -27.15 -40.94 12.02
C ASP A 53 -25.87 -40.33 12.60
N LEU A 54 -25.85 -39.02 12.82
CA LEU A 54 -24.72 -38.32 13.43
C LEU A 54 -24.53 -38.74 14.90
N VAL A 55 -25.62 -38.90 15.66
CA VAL A 55 -25.58 -39.43 17.03
C VAL A 55 -25.06 -40.86 17.05
N ASN A 56 -25.53 -41.72 16.14
CA ASN A 56 -25.04 -43.10 16.02
C ASN A 56 -23.55 -43.14 15.67
N SER A 57 -23.10 -42.28 14.75
CA SER A 57 -21.69 -42.15 14.36
C SER A 57 -20.82 -41.69 15.52
N TYR A 58 -21.28 -40.70 16.29
CA TYR A 58 -20.60 -40.24 17.51
C TYR A 58 -20.48 -41.38 18.54
N CYS A 59 -21.56 -42.13 18.76
CA CYS A 59 -21.57 -43.27 19.67
C CYS A 59 -20.58 -44.35 19.23
N LEU A 60 -20.53 -44.70 17.94
CA LEU A 60 -19.57 -45.67 17.40
C LEU A 60 -18.12 -45.21 17.58
N GLN A 61 -17.80 -43.95 17.26
CA GLN A 61 -16.45 -43.40 17.41
C GLN A 61 -15.99 -43.38 18.88
N ASN A 62 -16.92 -43.26 19.82
CA ASN A 62 -16.66 -43.24 21.26
C ASN A 62 -16.86 -44.62 21.94
N ASN A 63 -17.05 -45.70 21.17
CA ASN A 63 -17.28 -47.07 21.66
C ASN A 63 -18.51 -47.23 22.60
N LEU A 64 -19.57 -46.46 22.33
CA LEU A 64 -20.84 -46.48 23.08
C LEU A 64 -21.85 -47.35 22.32
N HIS A 65 -21.90 -48.64 22.63
CA HIS A 65 -22.73 -49.61 21.90
C HIS A 65 -23.99 -50.03 22.67
N GLN A 66 -23.98 -49.88 24.00
CA GLN A 66 -25.08 -50.26 24.88
C GLN A 66 -25.67 -49.03 25.59
N PRO A 67 -26.98 -49.01 25.88
CA PRO A 67 -27.63 -47.90 26.60
C PRO A 67 -26.97 -47.55 27.95
N GLU A 68 -26.42 -48.55 28.66
CA GLU A 68 -25.72 -48.36 29.92
C GLU A 68 -24.42 -47.55 29.73
N GLN A 69 -23.70 -47.78 28.62
CA GLN A 69 -22.47 -47.06 28.28
C GLN A 69 -22.77 -45.60 27.89
N ILE A 70 -23.87 -45.37 27.17
CA ILE A 70 -24.34 -44.01 26.83
C ILE A 70 -24.71 -43.27 28.12
N SER A 71 -25.47 -43.89 29.01
CA SER A 71 -25.84 -43.31 30.31
C SER A 71 -24.61 -42.97 31.16
N GLU A 72 -23.62 -43.86 31.21
CA GLU A 72 -22.36 -43.61 31.92
C GLU A 72 -21.54 -42.48 31.27
N HIS A 73 -21.51 -42.40 29.94
CA HIS A 73 -20.84 -41.32 29.22
C HIS A 73 -21.47 -39.95 29.51
N LEU A 74 -22.81 -39.88 29.49
CA LEU A 74 -23.56 -38.67 29.84
C LEU A 74 -23.29 -38.23 31.28
N GLN A 75 -23.34 -39.18 32.23
CA GLN A 75 -23.05 -38.89 33.63
C GLN A 75 -21.62 -38.38 33.84
N ARG A 76 -20.62 -39.04 33.24
CA ARG A 76 -19.20 -38.64 33.37
C ARG A 76 -18.93 -37.22 32.85
N ARG A 77 -19.66 -36.78 31.82
CA ARG A 77 -19.50 -35.45 31.22
C ARG A 77 -20.47 -34.39 31.75
N GLY A 78 -21.41 -34.79 32.62
CA GLY A 78 -22.48 -33.90 33.09
C GLY A 78 -23.45 -33.48 31.98
N TRP A 79 -23.65 -34.33 30.97
CA TRP A 79 -24.48 -34.05 29.81
C TRP A 79 -25.90 -34.62 29.98
N GLN A 80 -26.88 -33.92 29.42
CA GLN A 80 -28.22 -34.42 29.16
C GLN A 80 -28.32 -35.02 27.76
N GLN A 81 -29.43 -35.68 27.46
CA GLN A 81 -29.66 -36.29 26.14
C GLN A 81 -29.59 -35.26 25.00
N ASN A 82 -30.05 -34.03 25.24
CA ASN A 82 -29.99 -32.95 24.24
C ASN A 82 -28.56 -32.44 24.02
N ASP A 83 -27.67 -32.54 25.02
CA ASP A 83 -26.26 -32.16 24.87
C ASP A 83 -25.54 -33.15 23.95
N LEU A 84 -25.85 -34.45 24.06
CA LEU A 84 -25.33 -35.46 23.13
C LEU A 84 -25.71 -35.13 21.69
N LEU A 85 -26.97 -34.75 21.46
CA LEU A 85 -27.44 -34.31 20.15
C LEU A 85 -26.68 -33.07 19.68
N TYR A 86 -26.51 -32.06 20.54
CA TYR A 86 -25.72 -30.85 20.22
C TYR A 86 -24.30 -31.21 19.80
N PHE A 87 -23.56 -31.98 20.61
CA PHE A 87 -22.16 -32.32 20.30
C PHE A 87 -22.01 -33.23 19.09
N ALA A 88 -22.93 -34.17 18.88
CA ALA A 88 -22.92 -35.04 17.70
C ALA A 88 -23.19 -34.28 16.39
N THR A 89 -24.04 -33.25 16.42
CA THR A 89 -24.44 -32.49 15.23
C THR A 89 -23.64 -31.21 15.01
N LYS A 90 -22.90 -30.72 16.02
CA LYS A 90 -22.19 -29.44 16.00
C LYS A 90 -21.33 -29.24 14.75
N GLN A 91 -20.48 -30.22 14.42
CA GLN A 91 -19.55 -30.09 13.29
C GLN A 91 -20.28 -29.97 11.95
N GLU A 92 -21.36 -30.73 11.74
CA GLU A 92 -22.15 -30.68 10.51
C GLU A 92 -22.89 -29.35 10.39
N ARG A 93 -23.50 -28.86 11.48
CA ARG A 93 -24.18 -27.56 11.50
C ARG A 93 -23.22 -26.41 11.22
N LEU A 94 -22.01 -26.45 11.78
CA LEU A 94 -20.96 -25.46 11.49
C LEU A 94 -20.53 -25.52 10.02
N ARG A 95 -20.29 -26.71 9.47
CA ARG A 95 -19.94 -26.88 8.06
C ARG A 95 -21.01 -26.32 7.13
N ARG A 96 -22.29 -26.61 7.39
CA ARG A 96 -23.41 -26.05 6.59
C ARG A 96 -23.50 -24.54 6.72
N PHE A 97 -23.33 -24.01 7.93
CA PHE A 97 -23.29 -22.56 8.14
C PHE A 97 -22.16 -21.91 7.33
N GLN A 98 -20.95 -22.44 7.40
CA GLN A 98 -19.80 -21.93 6.66
C GLN A 98 -20.06 -21.92 5.14
N GLN A 99 -20.61 -23.01 4.61
CA GLN A 99 -20.98 -23.12 3.20
C GLN A 99 -22.06 -22.10 2.80
N LEU A 100 -23.09 -21.91 3.62
CA LEU A 100 -24.17 -20.96 3.32
C LEU A 100 -23.72 -19.48 3.38
N MET A 101 -22.73 -19.19 4.23
CA MET A 101 -22.30 -17.83 4.50
C MET A 101 -21.14 -17.39 3.63
N PHE A 102 -20.13 -18.25 3.44
CA PHE A 102 -18.81 -17.84 2.95
C PHE A 102 -18.38 -18.54 1.66
N ALA A 103 -19.17 -19.50 1.14
CA ALA A 103 -18.74 -20.26 -0.04
C ALA A 103 -18.46 -19.38 -1.28
N GLU A 104 -19.17 -18.27 -1.43
CA GLU A 104 -18.98 -17.31 -2.54
C GLU A 104 -17.74 -16.42 -2.35
N ASP A 105 -17.24 -16.30 -1.11
CA ASP A 105 -16.07 -15.49 -0.78
C ASP A 105 -14.76 -16.29 -0.92
N VAL A 106 -14.83 -17.61 -1.06
CA VAL A 106 -13.64 -18.47 -1.13
C VAL A 106 -12.79 -18.17 -2.36
N GLU A 107 -13.42 -17.98 -3.53
CA GLU A 107 -12.71 -17.60 -4.76
C GLU A 107 -12.01 -16.25 -4.61
N LEU A 108 -12.65 -15.28 -3.96
CA LEU A 108 -12.06 -13.96 -3.70
C LEU A 108 -10.90 -14.05 -2.71
N ARG A 109 -11.08 -14.78 -1.61
CA ARG A 109 -10.02 -15.04 -0.63
C ARG A 109 -8.84 -15.74 -1.29
N PHE A 110 -9.08 -16.78 -2.08
CA PHE A 110 -8.05 -17.49 -2.83
C PHE A 110 -7.26 -16.56 -3.76
N LEU A 111 -7.92 -15.65 -4.50
CA LEU A 111 -7.22 -14.69 -5.36
C LEU A 111 -6.36 -13.71 -4.56
N SER A 112 -6.87 -13.23 -3.42
CA SER A 112 -6.13 -12.30 -2.53
C SER A 112 -4.95 -12.94 -1.81
N THR A 113 -5.00 -14.24 -1.51
CA THR A 113 -3.95 -14.96 -0.76
C THR A 113 -3.16 -15.93 -1.63
N LYS A 114 -3.43 -16.01 -2.94
CA LYS A 114 -2.83 -16.99 -3.86
C LYS A 114 -1.32 -17.02 -3.75
N ASN A 115 -0.68 -15.86 -3.79
CA ASN A 115 0.78 -15.76 -3.76
C ASN A 115 1.38 -16.22 -2.41
N ASP A 116 0.58 -16.28 -1.35
CA ASP A 116 0.99 -16.78 -0.03
C ASP A 116 0.65 -18.26 0.17
N LEU A 117 -0.22 -18.81 -0.67
CA LEU A 117 -0.54 -20.23 -0.80
C LEU A 117 0.38 -20.97 -1.77
N ASP A 118 1.09 -20.24 -2.65
CA ASP A 118 2.09 -20.80 -3.54
C ASP A 118 3.19 -21.49 -2.72
N THR A 119 3.54 -22.71 -3.12
CA THR A 119 4.56 -23.52 -2.45
C THR A 119 5.86 -23.49 -3.25
N ILE A 120 6.98 -23.42 -2.55
CA ILE A 120 8.30 -23.31 -3.16
C ILE A 120 9.27 -24.35 -2.63
N TRP A 121 10.25 -24.68 -3.46
CA TRP A 121 11.52 -25.28 -3.06
C TRP A 121 12.63 -24.26 -3.24
N TYR A 122 13.50 -24.14 -2.25
CA TYR A 122 14.64 -23.23 -2.32
C TYR A 122 15.85 -23.79 -1.58
N SER A 123 17.03 -23.38 -2.01
CA SER A 123 18.30 -23.75 -1.42
C SER A 123 18.88 -22.59 -0.61
N LEU A 124 19.38 -22.88 0.58
CA LEU A 124 19.86 -21.90 1.55
C LEU A 124 21.22 -22.28 2.13
N LEU A 125 22.09 -21.28 2.25
CA LEU A 125 23.43 -21.39 2.84
C LEU A 125 23.58 -20.25 3.86
N ARG A 126 23.86 -20.59 5.12
CA ARG A 126 23.98 -19.66 6.25
C ARG A 126 25.41 -19.64 6.77
N LEU A 127 26.04 -18.47 6.82
CA LEU A 127 27.46 -18.31 7.13
C LEU A 127 27.66 -17.08 8.02
N ARG A 128 28.49 -17.16 9.07
CA ARG A 128 28.83 -15.95 9.85
C ARG A 128 29.82 -15.03 9.16
N ASP A 129 30.75 -15.58 8.39
CA ASP A 129 31.79 -14.82 7.70
C ASP A 129 31.30 -14.40 6.30
N GLY A 130 31.22 -13.08 6.07
CA GLY A 130 30.81 -12.52 4.79
C GLY A 130 31.79 -12.79 3.67
N ASN A 131 33.11 -12.78 3.94
CA ASN A 131 34.12 -13.05 2.91
C ASN A 131 33.98 -14.48 2.38
N LEU A 132 33.77 -15.42 3.29
CA LEU A 132 33.49 -16.82 2.94
C LEU A 132 32.18 -16.93 2.15
N ALA A 133 31.14 -16.19 2.53
CA ALA A 133 29.88 -16.19 1.78
C ALA A 133 30.06 -15.70 0.33
N PHE A 134 30.82 -14.63 0.12
CA PHE A 134 31.14 -14.15 -1.24
C PHE A 134 32.01 -15.13 -2.04
N GLU A 135 33.00 -15.75 -1.43
CA GLU A 135 33.81 -16.78 -2.08
C GLU A 135 32.96 -17.99 -2.52
N LEU A 136 32.14 -18.54 -1.61
CA LEU A 136 31.29 -19.69 -1.90
C LEU A 136 30.25 -19.37 -2.97
N HIS A 137 29.70 -18.15 -2.98
CA HIS A 137 28.79 -17.71 -4.03
C HIS A 137 29.47 -17.64 -5.40
N GLN A 138 30.71 -17.13 -5.49
CA GLN A 138 31.45 -17.11 -6.76
C GLN A 138 31.69 -18.52 -7.30
N ARG A 139 32.10 -19.45 -6.43
CA ARG A 139 32.27 -20.87 -6.81
C ARG A 139 30.98 -21.49 -7.34
N LEU A 140 29.83 -21.11 -6.79
CA LEU A 140 28.51 -21.56 -7.27
C LEU A 140 28.14 -20.94 -8.62
N LEU A 141 28.47 -19.66 -8.86
CA LEU A 141 28.25 -19.00 -10.15
C LEU A 141 29.12 -19.57 -11.27
N GLU A 142 30.38 -19.87 -10.97
CA GLU A 142 31.35 -20.42 -11.92
C GLU A 142 31.18 -21.93 -12.15
N GLY A 143 30.32 -22.58 -11.35
CA GLY A 143 30.06 -24.02 -11.44
C GLY A 143 31.20 -24.89 -10.93
N GLU A 144 32.06 -24.34 -10.07
CA GLU A 144 33.21 -25.06 -9.47
C GLU A 144 32.80 -26.00 -8.33
N ALA A 145 31.60 -25.81 -7.77
CA ALA A 145 31.04 -26.66 -6.73
C ALA A 145 29.50 -26.66 -6.79
N ASP A 146 28.89 -27.73 -6.29
CA ASP A 146 27.44 -27.84 -6.19
C ASP A 146 26.92 -27.23 -4.88
N PHE A 147 25.73 -26.63 -4.92
CA PHE A 147 25.09 -26.03 -3.75
C PHE A 147 24.95 -27.02 -2.61
N GLU A 148 24.61 -28.28 -2.93
CA GLU A 148 24.41 -29.35 -1.97
C GLU A 148 25.68 -29.67 -1.17
N GLU A 149 26.83 -29.70 -1.85
CA GLU A 149 28.14 -29.97 -1.26
C GLU A 149 28.58 -28.81 -0.35
N LEU A 150 28.43 -27.57 -0.83
CA LEU A 150 28.80 -26.39 -0.04
C LEU A 150 27.87 -26.21 1.17
N ALA A 151 26.57 -26.42 1.02
CA ALA A 151 25.62 -26.33 2.11
C ALA A 151 25.88 -27.40 3.18
N ALA A 152 26.13 -28.66 2.78
CA ALA A 152 26.45 -29.74 3.72
C ALA A 152 27.76 -29.49 4.48
N THR A 153 28.72 -28.81 3.86
CA THR A 153 30.06 -28.58 4.44
C THR A 153 30.12 -27.32 5.29
N PHE A 154 29.52 -26.21 4.83
CA PHE A 154 29.75 -24.87 5.39
C PHE A 154 28.52 -24.24 6.05
N SER A 155 27.30 -24.70 5.75
CA SER A 155 26.10 -24.05 6.30
C SER A 155 25.99 -24.24 7.81
N GLU A 156 25.65 -23.17 8.53
CA GLU A 156 25.54 -23.18 10.00
C GLU A 156 24.13 -23.51 10.50
N GLY A 157 23.13 -23.60 9.63
CA GLY A 157 21.75 -23.91 10.00
C GLY A 157 21.32 -25.37 9.76
N PRO A 158 20.09 -25.73 10.19
CA PRO A 158 19.54 -27.09 10.07
C PRO A 158 19.37 -27.56 8.61
N GLU A 159 19.36 -26.65 7.65
CA GLU A 159 19.35 -26.96 6.22
C GLU A 159 20.59 -27.72 5.76
N ARG A 160 21.71 -27.65 6.50
CA ARG A 160 22.94 -28.40 6.22
C ARG A 160 22.68 -29.91 6.05
N ASP A 161 21.83 -30.48 6.89
CA ASP A 161 21.56 -31.92 6.93
C ASP A 161 20.76 -32.41 5.71
N HIS A 162 20.20 -31.47 4.94
CA HIS A 162 19.45 -31.72 3.70
C HIS A 162 20.15 -31.06 2.49
N GLY A 163 21.45 -30.77 2.61
CA GLY A 163 22.24 -30.16 1.54
C GLY A 163 21.71 -28.80 1.11
N GLY A 164 21.18 -28.02 2.05
CA GLY A 164 20.66 -26.67 1.84
C GLY A 164 19.25 -26.60 1.27
N LYS A 165 18.66 -27.70 0.80
CA LYS A 165 17.34 -27.73 0.15
C LYS A 165 16.21 -27.70 1.17
N LEU A 166 15.25 -26.80 0.96
CA LEU A 166 14.08 -26.56 1.81
C LEU A 166 12.82 -26.56 0.93
N GLY A 167 11.78 -27.29 1.34
CA GLY A 167 10.49 -27.34 0.65
C GLY A 167 9.91 -28.76 0.49
N PRO A 168 8.66 -28.91 0.01
CA PRO A 168 7.75 -27.81 -0.32
C PRO A 168 7.22 -27.10 0.91
N VAL A 169 7.27 -25.76 0.91
CA VAL A 169 6.68 -24.92 1.96
C VAL A 169 5.93 -23.73 1.33
N PRO A 170 4.84 -23.24 1.95
CA PRO A 170 4.24 -21.99 1.55
C PRO A 170 5.26 -20.86 1.57
N LEU A 171 5.23 -19.99 0.57
CA LEU A 171 6.15 -18.85 0.46
C LEU A 171 6.14 -18.00 1.75
N SER A 172 4.96 -17.77 2.33
CA SER A 172 4.75 -17.00 3.56
C SER A 172 5.44 -17.55 4.81
N GLN A 173 5.86 -18.82 4.81
CA GLN A 173 6.51 -19.47 5.96
C GLN A 173 7.99 -19.08 6.10
N ALA A 174 8.64 -18.58 5.04
CA ALA A 174 10.02 -18.15 5.10
C ALA A 174 10.17 -16.79 5.84
N HIS A 175 11.38 -16.46 6.27
CA HIS A 175 11.65 -15.16 6.90
C HIS A 175 11.34 -14.01 5.92
N PRO A 176 10.76 -12.87 6.34
CA PRO A 176 10.27 -11.82 5.43
C PRO A 176 11.25 -11.37 4.33
N VAL A 177 12.52 -11.16 4.70
CA VAL A 177 13.59 -10.81 3.73
C VAL A 177 13.85 -11.91 2.69
N LEU A 178 13.70 -13.18 3.06
CA LEU A 178 13.79 -14.29 2.10
C LEU A 178 12.55 -14.32 1.21
N VAL A 179 11.36 -14.07 1.77
CA VAL A 179 10.09 -13.99 1.03
C VAL A 179 10.14 -12.93 -0.05
N GLU A 180 10.60 -11.72 0.27
CA GLU A 180 10.76 -10.63 -0.69
C GLU A 180 11.64 -11.03 -1.88
N LYS A 181 12.76 -11.72 -1.61
CA LYS A 181 13.70 -12.20 -2.63
C LYS A 181 13.14 -13.37 -3.43
N LEU A 182 12.55 -14.37 -2.77
CA LEU A 182 11.98 -15.55 -3.41
C LEU A 182 10.80 -15.19 -4.33
N ARG A 183 9.96 -14.23 -3.92
CA ARG A 183 8.78 -13.77 -4.68
C ARG A 183 9.12 -13.20 -6.06
N ILE A 184 10.31 -12.62 -6.22
CA ILE A 184 10.78 -12.03 -7.48
C ILE A 184 11.82 -12.92 -8.20
N SER A 185 12.11 -14.11 -7.66
CA SER A 185 13.10 -15.02 -8.22
C SER A 185 12.51 -15.91 -9.32
N GLN A 186 13.31 -16.23 -10.33
CA GLN A 186 13.01 -17.33 -11.26
C GLN A 186 13.58 -18.66 -10.73
N PRO A 187 12.98 -19.82 -11.04
CA PRO A 187 13.58 -21.11 -10.73
C PRO A 187 15.01 -21.22 -11.25
N GLY A 188 15.93 -21.62 -10.38
CA GLY A 188 17.38 -21.65 -10.59
C GLY A 188 18.12 -20.34 -10.26
N GLN A 189 17.41 -19.22 -10.04
CA GLN A 189 18.04 -17.93 -9.75
C GLN A 189 18.67 -17.91 -8.36
N MET A 190 19.95 -17.55 -8.32
CA MET A 190 20.75 -17.42 -7.11
C MET A 190 20.99 -15.94 -6.78
N TRP A 191 20.85 -15.60 -5.51
CA TRP A 191 21.11 -14.27 -4.98
C TRP A 191 22.55 -14.15 -4.49
N GLU A 192 23.14 -12.99 -4.72
CA GLU A 192 24.39 -12.60 -4.06
C GLU A 192 24.25 -12.69 -2.54
N PRO A 193 25.34 -13.00 -1.80
CA PRO A 193 25.29 -13.06 -0.36
C PRO A 193 24.76 -11.76 0.24
N PHE A 194 23.80 -11.87 1.14
CA PHE A 194 23.27 -10.71 1.85
C PHE A 194 23.23 -10.99 3.35
N PHE A 195 23.35 -9.91 4.12
CA PHE A 195 23.34 -9.99 5.57
C PHE A 195 21.90 -9.97 6.08
N LEU A 196 21.53 -10.97 6.88
CA LEU A 196 20.23 -11.14 7.49
C LEU A 196 20.37 -11.15 9.01
N LYS A 197 20.08 -10.01 9.65
CA LYS A 197 20.19 -9.74 11.09
C LYS A 197 21.61 -9.90 11.65
N ASP A 198 22.10 -11.14 11.75
CA ASP A 198 23.37 -11.53 12.36
C ASP A 198 24.14 -12.59 11.54
N ILE A 199 23.63 -12.98 10.37
CA ILE A 199 24.23 -14.04 9.53
C ILE A 199 24.19 -13.67 8.04
N TRP A 200 25.19 -14.10 7.27
CA TRP A 200 25.19 -14.02 5.81
C TRP A 200 24.44 -15.19 5.20
N VAL A 201 23.70 -14.91 4.12
CA VAL A 201 22.83 -15.87 3.45
C VAL A 201 23.11 -15.90 1.96
N ILE A 202 23.32 -17.10 1.41
CA ILE A 202 23.22 -17.38 -0.04
C ILE A 202 21.89 -18.11 -0.26
N LEU A 203 21.12 -17.64 -1.24
CA LEU A 203 19.74 -18.08 -1.46
C LEU A 203 19.55 -18.39 -2.95
N ARG A 204 18.95 -19.54 -3.27
CA ARG A 204 18.53 -19.87 -4.64
C ARG A 204 17.10 -20.39 -4.63
N LEU A 205 16.24 -19.88 -5.51
CA LEU A 205 14.93 -20.50 -5.74
C LEU A 205 15.15 -21.75 -6.61
N ASP A 206 14.69 -22.92 -6.18
CA ASP A 206 14.85 -24.16 -6.95
C ASP A 206 13.61 -24.45 -7.81
N GLU A 207 12.41 -24.42 -7.22
CA GLU A 207 11.15 -24.71 -7.90
C GLU A 207 10.00 -23.87 -7.32
N TRP A 208 9.06 -23.47 -8.19
CA TRP A 208 7.86 -22.73 -7.83
C TRP A 208 6.61 -23.50 -8.26
N GLN A 209 5.71 -23.76 -7.31
CA GLN A 209 4.44 -24.43 -7.57
C GLN A 209 3.28 -23.54 -7.16
N GLY A 210 2.55 -23.06 -8.16
CA GLY A 210 1.38 -22.21 -7.96
C GLY A 210 0.23 -22.96 -7.28
N ALA A 211 -0.39 -22.33 -6.29
CA ALA A 211 -1.55 -22.84 -5.59
C ALA A 211 -2.71 -23.06 -6.56
N ARG A 212 -3.50 -24.11 -6.31
CA ARG A 212 -4.72 -24.43 -7.05
C ARG A 212 -5.88 -24.45 -6.08
N LEU A 213 -7.02 -23.90 -6.51
CA LEU A 213 -8.25 -23.95 -5.73
C LEU A 213 -8.93 -25.32 -5.91
N ASP A 214 -8.34 -26.34 -5.32
CA ASP A 214 -8.96 -27.67 -5.21
C ASP A 214 -9.90 -27.75 -3.99
N ASP A 215 -10.56 -28.89 -3.80
CA ASP A 215 -11.54 -29.06 -2.72
C ASP A 215 -10.91 -28.97 -1.32
N LEU A 216 -9.63 -29.31 -1.18
CA LEU A 216 -8.91 -29.23 0.09
C LEU A 216 -8.61 -27.76 0.41
N THR A 217 -8.02 -27.02 -0.54
CA THR A 217 -7.75 -25.58 -0.41
C THR A 217 -9.05 -24.80 -0.20
N ARG A 218 -10.14 -25.18 -0.89
CA ARG A 218 -11.45 -24.55 -0.70
C ARG A 218 -11.97 -24.75 0.73
N GLN A 219 -11.82 -25.95 1.31
CA GLN A 219 -12.23 -26.20 2.70
C GLN A 219 -11.36 -25.43 3.71
N GLN A 220 -10.05 -25.35 3.47
CA GLN A 220 -9.13 -24.56 4.30
C GLN A 220 -9.52 -23.08 4.30
N LEU A 221 -9.69 -22.49 3.12
CA LEU A 221 -10.05 -21.07 3.00
C LEU A 221 -11.43 -20.77 3.58
N LEU A 222 -12.38 -21.69 3.46
CA LEU A 222 -13.70 -21.56 4.07
C LEU A 222 -13.60 -21.53 5.60
N GLN A 223 -12.72 -22.36 6.16
CA GLN A 223 -12.42 -22.37 7.59
C GLN A 223 -11.72 -21.07 8.03
N ASP A 224 -10.76 -20.58 7.25
CA ASP A 224 -10.05 -19.33 7.56
C ASP A 224 -11.00 -18.12 7.58
N ILE A 225 -11.88 -18.01 6.57
CA ILE A 225 -12.89 -16.93 6.51
C ILE A 225 -13.84 -17.02 7.71
N PHE A 226 -14.23 -18.23 8.09
CA PHE A 226 -15.07 -18.45 9.25
C PHE A 226 -14.38 -18.07 10.56
N ASP A 227 -13.09 -18.40 10.70
CA ASP A 227 -12.32 -18.09 11.91
C ASP A 227 -12.08 -16.58 12.05
N ASP A 228 -11.78 -15.88 10.94
CA ASP A 228 -11.71 -14.41 10.89
C ASP A 228 -13.05 -13.79 11.35
N TRP A 229 -14.16 -14.25 10.76
CA TRP A 229 -15.51 -13.78 11.10
C TRP A 229 -15.89 -14.07 12.56
N LEU A 230 -15.57 -15.27 13.05
CA LEU A 230 -15.83 -15.68 14.43
C LEU A 230 -15.03 -14.82 15.40
N HIS A 231 -13.78 -14.53 15.08
CA HIS A 231 -12.91 -13.68 15.88
C HIS A 231 -13.47 -12.26 15.98
N GLU A 232 -13.78 -11.62 14.85
CA GLU A 232 -14.36 -10.27 14.82
C GLU A 232 -15.64 -10.18 15.66
N ARG A 233 -16.55 -11.14 15.48
CA ARG A 233 -17.83 -11.17 16.21
C ARG A 233 -17.64 -11.43 17.71
N ALA A 234 -16.64 -12.24 18.09
CA ALA A 234 -16.30 -12.43 19.50
C ALA A 234 -15.72 -11.16 20.12
N ILE A 235 -14.89 -10.39 19.39
CA ILE A 235 -14.38 -9.09 19.85
C ILE A 235 -15.52 -8.07 20.03
N GLN A 236 -16.49 -8.02 19.12
CA GLN A 236 -17.68 -7.15 19.26
C GLN A 236 -18.44 -7.44 20.55
N LEU A 237 -18.67 -8.72 20.89
CA LEU A 237 -19.31 -9.11 22.15
C LEU A 237 -18.48 -8.70 23.37
N LEU A 238 -17.16 -8.82 23.30
CA LEU A 238 -16.25 -8.41 24.39
C LEU A 238 -16.26 -6.89 24.60
N ASN A 239 -16.44 -6.11 23.53
CA ASN A 239 -16.56 -4.65 23.57
C ASN A 239 -17.96 -4.17 24.02
N GLY A 240 -18.93 -5.08 24.16
CA GLY A 240 -20.31 -4.74 24.51
C GLY A 240 -21.14 -4.19 23.35
N GLU A 241 -20.72 -4.43 22.11
CA GLU A 241 -21.42 -4.01 20.90
C GLU A 241 -22.60 -4.95 20.59
N GLN A 242 -23.63 -4.43 19.90
CA GLN A 242 -24.72 -5.28 19.40
C GLN A 242 -24.28 -5.99 18.12
N THR A 243 -24.14 -7.31 18.19
CA THR A 243 -23.85 -8.14 17.02
C THR A 243 -25.08 -8.24 16.10
N PRO A 244 -24.96 -8.01 14.78
CA PRO A 244 -26.07 -8.20 13.84
C PRO A 244 -26.62 -9.62 13.91
N PRO A 245 -27.94 -9.87 13.86
CA PRO A 245 -28.48 -11.23 13.92
C PRO A 245 -27.98 -12.08 12.73
N LEU A 246 -27.79 -13.39 12.95
CA LEU A 246 -27.47 -14.30 11.85
C LEU A 246 -28.56 -14.19 10.74
N PRO A 247 -28.19 -14.13 9.46
CA PRO A 247 -29.13 -13.88 8.36
C PRO A 247 -30.07 -15.05 8.13
N LYS A 248 -31.23 -15.02 8.81
CA LYS A 248 -32.27 -16.07 8.79
C LYS A 248 -32.78 -16.43 7.40
N SER A 249 -32.71 -15.50 6.45
CA SER A 249 -33.14 -15.71 5.07
C SER A 249 -32.30 -16.74 4.29
N ARG A 250 -31.05 -17.00 4.70
CA ARG A 250 -30.18 -18.01 4.08
C ARG A 250 -30.34 -19.42 4.65
N PHE A 251 -30.98 -19.58 5.81
CA PHE A 251 -31.09 -20.87 6.51
C PHE A 251 -32.36 -21.67 6.15
N CYS A 252 -33.38 -21.02 5.57
CA CYS A 252 -34.69 -21.61 5.34
C CYS A 252 -34.90 -22.29 3.96
N SER A 253 -33.89 -22.43 3.11
CA SER A 253 -34.10 -22.85 1.70
C SER A 253 -33.21 -23.96 1.14
N LYS A 254 -32.34 -24.62 1.91
CA LYS A 254 -31.53 -25.76 1.39
C LYS A 254 -31.36 -26.89 2.41
N THR A 255 -32.17 -27.94 2.28
CA THR A 255 -31.89 -29.25 2.89
C THR A 255 -30.81 -29.97 2.08
N PHE A 256 -29.68 -30.27 2.72
CA PHE A 256 -28.61 -31.13 2.21
C PHE A 256 -28.96 -32.60 2.52
N GLU A 257 -29.09 -33.47 1.52
CA GLU A 257 -29.19 -34.94 1.68
C GLU A 257 -27.98 -35.68 1.06
N PRO A 258 -27.41 -36.70 1.75
CA PRO A 258 -26.44 -37.63 1.19
C PRO A 258 -27.13 -38.85 0.52
N LYS A 259 -26.73 -39.21 -0.71
CA LYS A 259 -27.23 -40.43 -1.42
C LYS A 259 -26.74 -41.72 -0.72
N PRO A 260 -27.62 -42.72 -0.48
CA PRO A 260 -27.57 -43.95 -1.29
C PRO A 260 -28.90 -44.72 -1.52
N HIS A 261 -28.95 -45.40 -2.69
CA HIS A 261 -29.82 -46.53 -3.12
C HIS A 261 -31.37 -46.41 -3.17
N HIS A 262 -31.91 -46.31 -4.40
CA HIS A 262 -33.30 -46.62 -4.86
C HIS A 262 -33.73 -48.07 -4.51
N GLU A 263 -34.99 -48.49 -4.27
CA GLU A 263 -36.39 -48.02 -4.54
C GLU A 263 -37.41 -48.96 -3.80
N PRO A 264 -38.77 -48.80 -3.82
CA PRO A 264 -39.66 -47.65 -4.15
C PRO A 264 -40.87 -47.44 -3.17
N ASP A 265 -41.71 -46.45 -3.52
CA ASP A 265 -43.14 -46.16 -3.18
C ASP A 265 -43.45 -45.23 -1.97
N ASN A 266 -44.32 -44.19 -2.03
CA ASN A 266 -45.20 -43.69 -3.10
C ASN A 266 -45.75 -42.26 -2.78
N GLY A 267 -45.68 -41.35 -3.76
CA GLY A 267 -46.67 -40.31 -4.10
C GLY A 267 -47.16 -39.28 -3.07
N GLY A 268 -46.46 -38.15 -2.91
CA GLY A 268 -47.05 -36.95 -2.26
C GLY A 268 -46.15 -35.71 -2.17
N GLU A 269 -44.84 -35.92 -1.98
CA GLU A 269 -43.82 -34.86 -1.82
C GLU A 269 -43.17 -34.38 -3.13
N ALA A 270 -43.54 -34.95 -4.26
CA ALA A 270 -42.79 -34.92 -5.53
C ALA A 270 -42.65 -33.56 -6.24
N ILE A 271 -43.21 -32.44 -5.75
CA ILE A 271 -43.18 -31.15 -6.49
C ILE A 271 -42.13 -30.17 -5.94
N ALA A 272 -41.83 -30.23 -4.64
CA ALA A 272 -40.84 -29.36 -3.99
C ALA A 272 -39.43 -29.98 -4.01
N THR A 273 -39.30 -31.29 -3.84
CA THR A 273 -38.03 -32.04 -3.91
C THR A 273 -37.49 -32.18 -5.35
N GLU A 274 -38.35 -32.15 -6.36
CA GLU A 274 -37.93 -32.15 -7.77
C GLU A 274 -37.24 -30.85 -8.18
N ALA A 275 -37.67 -29.70 -7.61
CA ALA A 275 -37.08 -28.39 -7.89
C ALA A 275 -35.63 -28.34 -7.42
N THR A 276 -35.43 -28.72 -6.16
CA THR A 276 -34.17 -28.61 -5.41
C THR A 276 -33.12 -29.60 -5.92
N ASN A 277 -33.54 -30.83 -6.26
CA ASN A 277 -32.66 -31.83 -6.87
C ASN A 277 -32.25 -31.46 -8.30
N GLN A 278 -33.10 -30.78 -9.06
CA GLN A 278 -32.78 -30.31 -10.41
C GLN A 278 -31.87 -29.06 -10.38
N THR A 279 -32.02 -28.13 -9.42
CA THR A 279 -31.09 -26.99 -9.27
C THR A 279 -29.69 -27.41 -8.83
N ASP A 280 -29.55 -28.45 -8.01
CA ASP A 280 -28.23 -28.94 -7.59
C ASP A 280 -27.46 -29.71 -8.68
N ASP A 281 -28.17 -30.41 -9.59
CA ASP A 281 -27.54 -31.00 -10.79
C ASP A 281 -27.06 -29.90 -11.75
N ILE A 282 -27.82 -28.80 -11.89
CA ILE A 282 -27.42 -27.66 -12.71
C ILE A 282 -26.25 -26.88 -12.08
N LYS A 283 -26.17 -26.73 -10.75
CA LYS A 283 -25.01 -26.13 -10.07
C LYS A 283 -23.73 -26.95 -10.29
N LYS A 284 -23.81 -28.27 -10.22
CA LYS A 284 -22.69 -29.19 -10.53
C LYS A 284 -22.27 -29.07 -12.00
N ARG A 285 -23.22 -28.91 -12.93
CA ARG A 285 -22.93 -28.68 -14.36
C ARG A 285 -22.35 -27.28 -14.63
N LEU A 286 -22.80 -26.25 -13.91
CA LEU A 286 -22.23 -24.90 -13.96
C LEU A 286 -20.77 -24.86 -13.49
N GLN A 287 -20.42 -25.60 -12.44
CA GLN A 287 -19.02 -25.80 -12.03
C GLN A 287 -18.22 -26.47 -13.16
N LYS A 288 -18.80 -27.45 -13.86
CA LYS A 288 -18.14 -28.17 -14.97
C LYS A 288 -17.98 -27.31 -16.25
N ILE A 289 -18.97 -26.47 -16.59
CA ILE A 289 -18.93 -25.55 -17.73
C ILE A 289 -17.87 -24.46 -17.53
N THR A 290 -17.76 -23.94 -16.30
CA THR A 290 -16.72 -22.96 -15.93
C THR A 290 -15.30 -23.56 -16.00
N GLN A 291 -15.17 -24.90 -15.90
CA GLN A 291 -13.87 -25.61 -15.91
C GLN A 291 -13.38 -26.09 -17.29
N LEU A 292 -14.27 -26.40 -18.26
CA LEU A 292 -13.87 -27.19 -19.45
C LEU A 292 -14.22 -26.62 -20.83
N SER A 293 -14.93 -25.49 -20.94
CA SER A 293 -15.23 -24.81 -22.22
C SER A 293 -15.66 -25.76 -23.36
N HIS A 294 -16.52 -26.74 -23.07
CA HIS A 294 -17.09 -27.65 -24.06
C HIS A 294 -18.44 -27.13 -24.57
N GLU A 295 -18.56 -26.93 -25.89
CA GLU A 295 -19.77 -26.40 -26.54
C GLU A 295 -21.01 -27.30 -26.37
N GLU A 296 -20.80 -28.61 -26.21
CA GLU A 296 -21.88 -29.57 -25.96
C GLU A 296 -22.47 -29.42 -24.55
N ASP A 297 -21.62 -29.21 -23.55
CA ASP A 297 -22.05 -28.99 -22.15
C ASP A 297 -22.82 -27.67 -22.00
N LYS A 298 -22.43 -26.62 -22.75
CA LYS A 298 -23.18 -25.34 -22.79
C LYS A 298 -24.60 -25.53 -23.32
N ARG A 299 -24.77 -26.30 -24.40
CA ARG A 299 -26.09 -26.58 -24.99
C ARG A 299 -26.99 -27.37 -24.04
N LEU A 300 -26.42 -28.37 -23.36
CA LEU A 300 -27.15 -29.17 -22.39
C LEU A 300 -27.58 -28.34 -21.17
N ALA A 301 -26.70 -27.48 -20.63
CA ALA A 301 -27.08 -26.62 -19.52
C ALA A 301 -28.14 -25.57 -19.89
N VAL A 302 -28.08 -25.00 -21.10
CA VAL A 302 -29.15 -24.12 -21.61
C VAL A 302 -30.48 -24.89 -21.69
N HIS A 303 -30.46 -26.12 -22.20
CA HIS A 303 -31.66 -26.94 -22.28
C HIS A 303 -32.26 -27.24 -20.89
N ASP A 304 -31.44 -27.66 -19.94
CA ASP A 304 -31.89 -28.03 -18.59
C ASP A 304 -32.41 -26.81 -17.82
N ILE A 305 -31.74 -25.66 -17.94
CA ILE A 305 -32.16 -24.46 -17.24
C ILE A 305 -33.43 -23.84 -17.84
N ASP A 306 -33.65 -23.96 -19.16
CA ASP A 306 -34.89 -23.54 -19.81
C ASP A 306 -36.09 -24.39 -19.35
N GLN A 307 -35.89 -25.69 -19.15
CA GLN A 307 -36.92 -26.56 -18.57
C GLN A 307 -37.24 -26.14 -17.13
N LEU A 308 -36.22 -25.84 -16.31
CA LEU A 308 -36.42 -25.37 -14.95
C LEU A 308 -37.09 -24.00 -14.88
N LEU A 309 -36.71 -23.07 -15.76
CA LEU A 309 -37.36 -21.76 -15.86
C LEU A 309 -38.84 -21.86 -16.22
N THR A 310 -39.23 -22.89 -16.97
CA THR A 310 -40.64 -23.14 -17.29
C THR A 310 -41.41 -23.62 -16.06
N LYS A 311 -40.77 -24.43 -15.21
CA LYS A 311 -41.39 -25.02 -14.01
C LYS A 311 -41.39 -24.07 -12.81
N TYR A 312 -40.34 -23.27 -12.65
CA TYR A 312 -40.14 -22.34 -11.52
C TYR A 312 -39.78 -20.92 -11.99
N PRO A 313 -40.68 -20.23 -12.71
CA PRO A 313 -40.37 -18.98 -13.41
C PRO A 313 -40.09 -17.75 -12.51
N LYS A 314 -40.29 -17.88 -11.19
CA LYS A 314 -40.14 -16.80 -10.21
C LYS A 314 -39.11 -17.11 -9.13
N ASP A 315 -38.53 -18.31 -9.13
CA ASP A 315 -37.58 -18.72 -8.09
C ASP A 315 -36.27 -17.93 -8.21
N LEU A 316 -35.75 -17.43 -7.07
CA LEU A 316 -34.57 -16.58 -7.03
C LEU A 316 -33.33 -17.30 -7.58
N GLU A 317 -33.11 -18.53 -7.12
CA GLU A 317 -31.92 -19.31 -7.44
C GLU A 317 -31.96 -19.78 -8.89
N VAL A 318 -33.12 -20.25 -9.37
CA VAL A 318 -33.30 -20.63 -10.78
C VAL A 318 -33.04 -19.45 -11.72
N LEU A 319 -33.51 -18.25 -11.38
CA LEU A 319 -33.30 -17.06 -12.20
C LEU A 319 -31.83 -16.61 -12.23
N VAL A 320 -31.10 -16.69 -11.11
CA VAL A 320 -29.65 -16.39 -11.06
C VAL A 320 -28.86 -17.39 -11.89
N ILE A 321 -29.15 -18.68 -11.71
CA ILE A 321 -28.52 -19.78 -12.47
C ILE A 321 -28.79 -19.61 -13.97
N ALA A 322 -30.02 -19.34 -14.36
CA ALA A 322 -30.39 -19.09 -15.75
C ALA A 322 -29.64 -17.91 -16.36
N ASN A 323 -29.54 -16.79 -15.64
CA ASN A 323 -28.76 -15.64 -16.09
C ASN A 323 -27.30 -16.04 -16.39
N ASN A 324 -26.64 -16.73 -15.46
CA ASN A 324 -25.25 -17.17 -15.63
C ASN A 324 -25.08 -18.15 -16.80
N VAL A 325 -25.94 -19.18 -16.90
CA VAL A 325 -25.88 -20.19 -17.97
C VAL A 325 -26.04 -19.53 -19.34
N HIS A 326 -27.04 -18.67 -19.51
CA HIS A 326 -27.26 -18.00 -20.80
C HIS A 326 -26.12 -17.06 -21.16
N ARG A 327 -25.49 -16.36 -20.20
CA ARG A 327 -24.29 -15.54 -20.46
C ARG A 327 -23.11 -16.37 -20.93
N LEU A 328 -22.81 -17.48 -20.25
CA LEU A 328 -21.72 -18.38 -20.62
C LEU A 328 -21.94 -19.04 -21.99
N ALA A 329 -23.20 -19.20 -22.39
CA ALA A 329 -23.60 -19.67 -23.72
C ALA A 329 -23.63 -18.57 -24.80
N GLY A 330 -23.34 -17.31 -24.46
CA GLY A 330 -23.42 -16.17 -25.39
C GLY A 330 -24.84 -15.69 -25.71
N ASN A 331 -25.85 -16.17 -24.99
CA ASN A 331 -27.26 -15.83 -25.17
C ASN A 331 -27.66 -14.62 -24.30
N SER A 332 -27.03 -13.47 -24.52
CA SER A 332 -27.20 -12.26 -23.69
C SER A 332 -28.65 -11.77 -23.59
N ARG A 333 -29.48 -11.99 -24.62
CA ARG A 333 -30.90 -11.61 -24.58
C ARG A 333 -31.74 -12.48 -23.63
N GLU A 334 -31.44 -13.77 -23.53
CA GLU A 334 -32.13 -14.67 -22.59
C GLU A 334 -31.60 -14.45 -21.16
N ALA A 335 -30.31 -14.16 -21.01
CA ALA A 335 -29.74 -13.73 -19.74
C ALA A 335 -30.44 -12.48 -19.19
N LEU A 336 -30.64 -11.47 -20.05
CA LEU A 336 -31.32 -10.24 -19.70
C LEU A 336 -32.76 -10.50 -19.22
N LYS A 337 -33.53 -11.36 -19.91
CA LYS A 337 -34.89 -11.72 -19.46
C LYS A 337 -34.92 -12.32 -18.06
N SER A 338 -33.91 -13.12 -17.71
CA SER A 338 -33.78 -13.67 -16.36
C SER A 338 -33.44 -12.58 -15.35
N ALA A 339 -32.56 -11.62 -15.69
CA ALA A 339 -32.26 -10.48 -14.84
C ALA A 339 -33.46 -9.51 -14.66
N GLU A 340 -34.25 -9.27 -15.71
CA GLU A 340 -35.49 -8.49 -15.63
C GLU A 340 -36.52 -9.15 -14.70
N LYS A 341 -36.62 -10.49 -14.76
CA LYS A 341 -37.45 -11.27 -13.82
C LYS A 341 -36.92 -11.18 -12.39
N LEU A 342 -35.60 -11.19 -12.18
CA LEU A 342 -34.99 -10.94 -10.86
C LEU A 342 -35.41 -9.57 -10.33
N ILE A 343 -35.27 -8.51 -11.11
CA ILE A 343 -35.71 -7.16 -10.72
C ILE A 343 -37.21 -7.12 -10.43
N LYS A 344 -38.03 -7.81 -11.23
CA LYS A 344 -39.49 -7.82 -11.09
C LYS A 344 -39.97 -8.52 -9.83
N PHE A 345 -39.43 -9.70 -9.53
CA PHE A 345 -39.91 -10.58 -8.45
C PHE A 345 -39.11 -10.45 -7.16
N HIS A 346 -37.84 -10.02 -7.23
CA HIS A 346 -36.87 -9.94 -6.14
C HIS A 346 -36.24 -8.55 -6.06
N LYS A 347 -37.07 -7.52 -5.87
CA LYS A 347 -36.73 -6.09 -6.01
C LYS A 347 -35.60 -5.57 -5.11
N ASP A 348 -35.34 -6.25 -4.00
CA ASP A 348 -34.33 -5.89 -2.99
C ASP A 348 -33.01 -6.65 -3.19
N PHE A 349 -32.94 -7.50 -4.22
CA PHE A 349 -31.74 -8.25 -4.59
C PHE A 349 -30.92 -7.43 -5.59
N PHE A 350 -29.86 -6.78 -5.10
CA PHE A 350 -29.00 -5.87 -5.89
C PHE A 350 -28.46 -6.51 -7.18
N ASP A 351 -28.10 -7.79 -7.12
CA ASP A 351 -27.64 -8.64 -8.22
C ASP A 351 -28.49 -8.49 -9.49
N GLY A 352 -29.81 -8.39 -9.35
CA GLY A 352 -30.71 -8.27 -10.50
C GLY A 352 -30.40 -7.05 -11.37
N TYR A 353 -30.13 -5.89 -10.75
CA TYR A 353 -29.80 -4.65 -11.45
C TYR A 353 -28.41 -4.69 -12.08
N ALA A 354 -27.40 -5.19 -11.35
CA ALA A 354 -26.04 -5.32 -11.86
C ALA A 354 -25.97 -6.29 -13.06
N ARG A 355 -26.65 -7.45 -12.96
CA ARG A 355 -26.73 -8.45 -14.03
C ARG A 355 -27.40 -7.90 -15.27
N ALA A 356 -28.57 -7.27 -15.12
CA ALA A 356 -29.30 -6.67 -16.24
C ALA A 356 -28.46 -5.61 -16.96
N ALA A 357 -27.79 -4.72 -16.22
CA ALA A 357 -26.92 -3.72 -16.81
C ALA A 357 -25.74 -4.34 -17.57
N GLN A 358 -25.09 -5.37 -17.03
CA GLN A 358 -24.02 -6.08 -17.73
C GLN A 358 -24.50 -6.80 -19.00
N ASP A 359 -25.69 -7.38 -18.97
CA ASP A 359 -26.28 -8.07 -20.12
C ASP A 359 -26.65 -7.08 -21.23
N LEU A 360 -27.19 -5.91 -20.85
CA LEU A 360 -27.45 -4.79 -21.75
C LEU A 360 -26.17 -4.24 -22.39
N LEU A 361 -25.08 -4.13 -21.62
CA LEU A 361 -23.78 -3.75 -22.17
C LEU A 361 -23.25 -4.78 -23.17
N SER A 362 -23.46 -6.07 -22.91
CA SER A 362 -23.09 -7.15 -23.84
C SER A 362 -23.93 -7.15 -25.12
N LEU A 363 -25.08 -6.47 -25.11
CA LEU A 363 -25.98 -6.25 -26.25
C LEU A 363 -25.76 -4.90 -26.94
N ASP A 364 -24.75 -4.12 -26.53
CA ASP A 364 -24.49 -2.75 -27.02
C ASP A 364 -25.65 -1.76 -26.74
N GLU A 365 -26.46 -2.03 -25.71
CA GLU A 365 -27.58 -1.19 -25.27
C GLU A 365 -27.18 -0.32 -24.07
N ALA A 366 -26.14 0.51 -24.23
CA ALA A 366 -25.51 1.24 -23.13
C ALA A 366 -26.47 2.20 -22.38
N GLN A 367 -27.37 2.88 -23.10
CA GLN A 367 -28.33 3.79 -22.48
C GLN A 367 -29.34 3.05 -21.57
N ASN A 368 -29.81 1.89 -22.01
CA ASN A 368 -30.70 1.04 -21.22
C ASN A 368 -29.96 0.48 -19.98
N ALA A 369 -28.67 0.15 -20.13
CA ALA A 369 -27.84 -0.30 -19.01
C ALA A 369 -27.73 0.79 -17.93
N VAL A 370 -27.58 2.06 -18.34
CA VAL A 370 -27.59 3.21 -17.43
C VAL A 370 -28.94 3.33 -16.71
N GLU A 371 -30.07 3.25 -17.42
CA GLU A 371 -31.40 3.37 -16.80
C GLU A 371 -31.65 2.30 -15.74
N VAL A 372 -31.25 1.05 -16.01
CA VAL A 372 -31.44 -0.06 -15.07
C VAL A 372 -30.48 0.05 -13.88
N ILE A 373 -29.21 0.41 -14.11
CA ILE A 373 -28.24 0.49 -13.02
C ILE A 373 -28.48 1.72 -12.13
N THR A 374 -29.04 2.81 -12.66
CA THR A 374 -29.47 3.96 -11.84
C THR A 374 -30.56 3.57 -10.84
N GLN A 375 -31.53 2.74 -11.25
CA GLN A 375 -32.52 2.19 -10.31
C GLN A 375 -31.88 1.31 -9.22
N GLY A 376 -30.82 0.58 -9.58
CA GLY A 376 -30.01 -0.19 -8.62
C GLY A 376 -29.26 0.72 -7.64
N LEU A 377 -28.66 1.81 -8.12
CA LEU A 377 -27.95 2.81 -7.32
C LEU A 377 -28.87 3.55 -6.34
N GLU A 378 -30.11 3.87 -6.73
CA GLU A 378 -31.09 4.49 -5.82
C GLU A 378 -31.38 3.62 -4.59
N LYS A 379 -31.29 2.29 -4.74
CA LYS A 379 -31.57 1.32 -3.67
C LYS A 379 -30.33 0.87 -2.90
N HIS A 380 -29.21 0.76 -3.61
CA HIS A 380 -27.96 0.24 -3.08
C HIS A 380 -26.79 1.16 -3.46
N PRO A 381 -26.80 2.43 -2.99
CA PRO A 381 -25.84 3.46 -3.42
C PRO A 381 -24.40 3.14 -3.03
N GLU A 382 -24.23 2.35 -1.96
CA GLU A 382 -22.92 1.98 -1.43
C GLU A 382 -22.49 0.57 -1.87
N ASN A 383 -23.22 -0.11 -2.76
CA ASN A 383 -22.84 -1.47 -3.15
C ASN A 383 -21.73 -1.46 -4.21
N TYR A 384 -20.63 -2.16 -3.93
CA TYR A 384 -19.45 -2.24 -4.81
C TYR A 384 -19.78 -2.67 -6.24
N TRP A 385 -20.57 -3.73 -6.41
CA TRP A 385 -20.86 -4.29 -7.73
C TRP A 385 -21.78 -3.37 -8.54
N ILE A 386 -22.74 -2.72 -7.88
CA ILE A 386 -23.60 -1.71 -8.50
C ILE A 386 -22.76 -0.50 -8.95
N LEU A 387 -21.91 0.04 -8.09
CA LEU A 387 -21.06 1.20 -8.39
C LEU A 387 -20.11 0.92 -9.56
N THR A 388 -19.39 -0.21 -9.54
CA THR A 388 -18.46 -0.59 -10.63
C THR A 388 -19.19 -0.85 -11.95
N THR A 389 -20.35 -1.50 -11.91
CA THR A 389 -21.18 -1.73 -13.10
C THR A 389 -21.76 -0.43 -13.64
N ALA A 390 -22.15 0.51 -12.77
CA ALA A 390 -22.64 1.82 -13.16
C ALA A 390 -21.55 2.65 -13.84
N ILE A 391 -20.32 2.65 -13.32
CA ILE A 391 -19.18 3.30 -13.97
C ILE A 391 -18.99 2.76 -15.39
N ARG A 392 -19.00 1.43 -15.57
CA ARG A 392 -18.87 0.79 -16.89
C ARG A 392 -20.04 1.16 -17.83
N ALA A 393 -21.26 1.18 -17.32
CA ALA A 393 -22.45 1.55 -18.11
C ALA A 393 -22.41 3.01 -18.55
N HIS A 394 -22.08 3.93 -17.66
CA HIS A 394 -21.95 5.34 -17.98
C HIS A 394 -20.78 5.61 -18.95
N ILE A 395 -19.69 4.86 -18.87
CA ILE A 395 -18.59 4.95 -19.84
C ILE A 395 -19.04 4.48 -21.23
N ALA A 396 -19.74 3.34 -21.31
CA ALA A 396 -20.26 2.83 -22.58
C ALA A 396 -21.30 3.77 -23.21
N ALA A 397 -22.09 4.46 -22.38
CA ALA A 397 -23.07 5.46 -22.80
C ALA A 397 -22.46 6.86 -23.02
N GLU A 398 -21.13 7.01 -22.94
CA GLU A 398 -20.41 8.29 -23.07
C GLU A 398 -20.78 9.36 -22.01
N ASN A 399 -21.40 8.94 -20.91
CA ASN A 399 -21.79 9.74 -19.74
C ASN A 399 -20.64 9.87 -18.73
N TYR A 400 -19.50 10.34 -19.21
CA TYR A 400 -18.23 10.36 -18.48
C TYR A 400 -18.21 11.18 -17.17
N GLU A 401 -19.01 12.24 -17.06
CA GLU A 401 -19.11 13.05 -15.83
C GLU A 401 -19.74 12.24 -14.69
N GLN A 402 -20.83 11.54 -15.00
CA GLN A 402 -21.49 10.67 -14.03
C GLN A 402 -20.58 9.49 -13.64
N ALA A 403 -19.81 8.94 -14.59
CA ALA A 403 -18.83 7.89 -14.29
C ALA A 403 -17.74 8.36 -13.31
N ALA A 404 -17.27 9.61 -13.44
CA ALA A 404 -16.29 10.19 -12.51
C ALA A 404 -16.88 10.37 -11.10
N THR A 405 -18.09 10.94 -10.99
CA THR A 405 -18.79 11.11 -9.70
C THR A 405 -19.04 9.77 -9.01
N LEU A 406 -19.43 8.74 -9.76
CA LEU A 406 -19.61 7.39 -9.23
C LEU A 406 -18.29 6.76 -8.79
N GLY A 407 -17.19 7.08 -9.48
CA GLY A 407 -15.83 6.71 -9.08
C GLY A 407 -15.42 7.31 -7.73
N GLU A 408 -15.76 8.57 -7.47
CA GLU A 408 -15.53 9.21 -6.16
C GLU A 408 -16.38 8.55 -5.05
N SER A 409 -17.64 8.23 -5.34
CA SER A 409 -18.52 7.51 -4.41
C SER A 409 -18.00 6.10 -4.11
N LEU A 410 -17.53 5.36 -5.12
CA LEU A 410 -16.89 4.06 -4.95
C LEU A 410 -15.71 4.14 -3.99
N TYR A 411 -14.87 5.16 -4.12
CA TYR A 411 -13.74 5.38 -3.22
C TYR A 411 -14.17 5.73 -1.80
N LEU A 412 -15.20 6.57 -1.65
CA LEU A 412 -15.72 6.98 -0.35
C LEU A 412 -16.24 5.79 0.47
N HIS A 413 -16.95 4.87 -0.17
CA HIS A 413 -17.59 3.73 0.50
C HIS A 413 -16.71 2.48 0.55
N HIS A 414 -15.76 2.33 -0.39
CA HIS A 414 -14.88 1.16 -0.49
C HIS A 414 -13.39 1.55 -0.53
N PRO A 415 -12.86 2.25 0.50
CA PRO A 415 -11.49 2.77 0.49
C PRO A 415 -10.42 1.68 0.47
N LYS A 416 -10.76 0.45 0.91
CA LYS A 416 -9.88 -0.73 0.86
C LYS A 416 -9.94 -1.49 -0.47
N VAL A 417 -10.89 -1.17 -1.36
CA VAL A 417 -11.01 -1.81 -2.66
C VAL A 417 -10.26 -0.97 -3.68
N GLU A 418 -8.94 -1.15 -3.70
CA GLU A 418 -8.03 -0.58 -4.68
C GLU A 418 -8.16 -1.29 -6.04
N SER A 419 -9.36 -1.37 -6.62
CA SER A 419 -9.51 -2.02 -7.92
C SER A 419 -8.94 -1.11 -9.02
N PHE A 420 -7.74 -1.47 -9.49
CA PHE A 420 -7.05 -0.94 -10.68
C PHE A 420 -8.01 -0.52 -11.82
N ASP A 421 -9.02 -1.36 -12.11
CA ASP A 421 -10.05 -1.13 -13.12
C ASP A 421 -10.81 0.19 -12.96
N ALA A 422 -11.21 0.56 -11.75
CA ALA A 422 -12.06 1.73 -11.54
C ALA A 422 -11.30 3.03 -11.81
N THR A 423 -10.06 3.13 -11.32
CA THR A 423 -9.22 4.32 -11.49
C THR A 423 -8.71 4.46 -12.92
N GLU A 424 -8.38 3.35 -13.60
CA GLU A 424 -7.99 3.37 -15.02
C GLU A 424 -9.17 3.77 -15.93
N LEU A 425 -10.38 3.30 -15.63
CA LEU A 425 -11.60 3.68 -16.36
C LEU A 425 -11.91 5.18 -16.25
N ILE A 426 -11.74 5.75 -15.04
CA ILE A 426 -11.90 7.20 -14.81
C ILE A 426 -10.81 7.99 -15.56
N ALA A 427 -9.55 7.55 -15.49
CA ALA A 427 -8.44 8.20 -16.20
C ALA A 427 -8.67 8.23 -17.72
N LYS A 428 -9.00 7.08 -18.33
CA LYS A 428 -9.31 6.99 -19.78
C LYS A 428 -10.44 7.92 -20.19
N SER A 429 -11.47 8.03 -19.35
CA SER A 429 -12.62 8.92 -19.54
C SER A 429 -12.21 10.41 -19.52
N LEU A 430 -11.47 10.83 -18.49
CA LEU A 430 -10.99 12.22 -18.34
C LEU A 430 -10.07 12.63 -19.49
N ARG A 431 -9.19 11.72 -19.94
CA ARG A 431 -8.30 11.91 -21.08
C ARG A 431 -9.07 12.22 -22.37
N ARG A 432 -10.15 11.49 -22.67
CA ARG A 432 -10.99 11.71 -23.87
C ARG A 432 -11.65 13.09 -23.90
N ARG A 433 -11.90 13.69 -22.74
CA ARG A 433 -12.49 15.04 -22.61
C ARG A 433 -11.45 16.17 -22.54
N GLY A 434 -10.16 15.86 -22.65
CA GLY A 434 -9.09 16.85 -22.50
C GLY A 434 -8.91 17.38 -21.08
N ARG A 435 -9.49 16.71 -20.06
CA ARG A 435 -9.26 17.02 -18.63
C ARG A 435 -7.97 16.34 -18.16
N PHE A 436 -6.86 16.75 -18.77
CA PHE A 436 -5.57 16.07 -18.62
C PHE A 436 -5.03 16.13 -17.19
N GLU A 437 -5.20 17.25 -16.49
CA GLU A 437 -4.76 17.40 -15.10
C GLU A 437 -5.44 16.37 -14.18
N GLU A 438 -6.76 16.26 -14.25
CA GLU A 438 -7.51 15.33 -13.40
C GLU A 438 -7.21 13.88 -13.77
N CYS A 439 -7.13 13.57 -15.08
CA CYS A 439 -6.68 12.26 -15.55
C CYS A 439 -5.34 11.88 -14.91
N ARG A 440 -4.39 12.82 -14.86
CA ARG A 440 -3.05 12.60 -14.30
C ARG A 440 -3.12 12.28 -12.81
N TRP A 441 -3.94 13.00 -12.05
CA TRP A 441 -4.12 12.74 -10.62
C TRP A 441 -4.70 11.35 -10.32
N HIS A 442 -5.63 10.87 -11.15
CA HIS A 442 -6.14 9.51 -11.03
C HIS A 442 -5.06 8.47 -11.35
N LEU A 443 -4.26 8.67 -12.40
CA LEU A 443 -3.14 7.77 -12.73
C LEU A 443 -2.06 7.76 -11.63
N TYR A 444 -1.74 8.91 -11.04
CA TYR A 444 -0.83 9.00 -9.90
C TYR A 444 -1.35 8.22 -8.68
N ARG A 445 -2.66 8.26 -8.42
CA ARG A 445 -3.26 7.42 -7.37
C ARG A 445 -3.15 5.94 -7.70
N SER A 446 -3.42 5.54 -8.96
CA SER A 446 -3.23 4.16 -9.39
C SER A 446 -1.78 3.71 -9.22
N LEU A 447 -0.82 4.58 -9.54
CA LEU A 447 0.61 4.27 -9.44
C LEU A 447 1.02 4.00 -7.99
N GLN A 448 0.48 4.78 -7.05
CA GLN A 448 0.73 4.60 -5.61
C GLN A 448 0.22 3.25 -5.09
N ASN A 449 -0.88 2.75 -5.65
CA ASN A 449 -1.57 1.54 -5.19
C ASN A 449 -1.31 0.31 -6.08
N ALA A 450 -0.39 0.40 -7.03
CA ALA A 450 -0.12 -0.67 -7.96
C ALA A 450 0.55 -1.87 -7.27
N ALA A 451 -0.02 -3.07 -7.46
CA ALA A 451 0.36 -4.30 -6.76
C ALA A 451 1.70 -4.88 -7.25
N ASP A 452 2.07 -4.64 -8.50
CA ASP A 452 3.27 -5.20 -9.13
C ASP A 452 3.93 -4.24 -10.14
N ALA A 453 5.13 -4.60 -10.60
CA ALA A 453 5.91 -3.78 -11.53
C ALA A 453 5.28 -3.68 -12.94
N THR A 454 4.46 -4.65 -13.35
CA THR A 454 3.78 -4.65 -14.66
C THR A 454 2.64 -3.62 -14.64
N GLN A 455 1.84 -3.60 -13.57
CA GLN A 455 0.82 -2.58 -13.35
C GLN A 455 1.44 -1.19 -13.30
N ARG A 456 2.54 -1.03 -12.54
CA ARG A 456 3.27 0.24 -12.48
C ARG A 456 3.71 0.67 -13.88
N ARG A 457 4.33 -0.22 -14.67
CA ARG A 457 4.73 0.08 -16.05
C ARG A 457 3.58 0.55 -16.93
N HIS A 458 2.44 -0.14 -16.92
CA HIS A 458 1.28 0.27 -17.72
C HIS A 458 0.76 1.66 -17.33
N ILE A 459 0.71 1.96 -16.03
CA ILE A 459 0.29 3.27 -15.52
C ILE A 459 1.30 4.36 -15.89
N THR A 460 2.61 4.08 -15.80
CA THR A 460 3.65 5.06 -16.17
C THR A 460 3.65 5.34 -17.68
N GLU A 461 3.40 4.33 -18.51
CA GLU A 461 3.16 4.49 -19.96
C GLU A 461 1.92 5.35 -20.23
N ASP A 462 0.81 5.15 -19.51
CA ASP A 462 -0.38 5.99 -19.64
C ASP A 462 -0.13 7.46 -19.23
N ILE A 463 0.63 7.68 -18.15
CA ILE A 463 1.07 9.03 -17.73
C ILE A 463 1.94 9.66 -18.82
N TYR A 464 2.88 8.92 -19.39
CA TYR A 464 3.73 9.40 -20.48
C TYR A 464 2.91 9.82 -21.71
N HIS A 465 1.95 8.99 -22.11
CA HIS A 465 1.08 9.28 -23.25
C HIS A 465 0.17 10.48 -23.00
N LEU A 466 -0.29 10.66 -21.77
CA LEU A 466 -1.05 11.83 -21.35
C LEU A 466 -0.20 13.11 -21.45
N ASP A 467 1.03 13.06 -20.94
CA ASP A 467 1.94 14.19 -20.91
C ASP A 467 2.45 14.56 -22.30
N THR A 468 2.74 13.60 -23.16
CA THR A 468 3.10 13.87 -24.56
C THR A 468 1.96 14.55 -25.32
N GLN A 469 0.71 14.13 -25.11
CA GLN A 469 -0.47 14.78 -25.71
C GLN A 469 -0.67 16.21 -25.20
N SER A 470 -0.48 16.43 -23.89
CA SER A 470 -0.57 17.77 -23.29
C SER A 470 0.58 18.69 -23.75
N LYS A 471 1.82 18.18 -23.79
CA LYS A 471 3.04 18.93 -24.15
C LYS A 471 3.12 19.29 -25.64
N GLN A 472 2.54 18.47 -26.54
CA GLN A 472 2.50 18.75 -27.99
C GLN A 472 1.82 20.09 -28.34
N ALA A 473 0.99 20.65 -27.46
CA ALA A 473 0.24 21.88 -27.71
C ALA A 473 1.05 23.20 -27.48
N LYS A 474 2.25 23.17 -26.90
CA LYS A 474 2.98 24.40 -26.50
C LYS A 474 4.52 24.32 -26.69
N TYR A 475 4.99 24.16 -27.93
CA TYR A 475 6.42 24.32 -28.23
C TYR A 475 6.75 25.79 -28.54
N LEU A 476 7.14 26.53 -27.50
CA LEU A 476 7.92 27.77 -27.63
C LEU A 476 9.39 27.44 -27.37
N PRO A 477 10.35 28.17 -27.97
CA PRO A 477 11.75 28.06 -27.58
C PRO A 477 11.90 28.41 -26.09
N ARG A 478 12.40 27.46 -25.31
CA ARG A 478 12.58 27.59 -23.86
C ARG A 478 14.05 27.81 -23.53
N SER A 479 14.34 28.71 -22.61
CA SER A 479 15.67 28.98 -22.08
C SER A 479 15.56 29.53 -20.65
N GLY A 480 16.48 29.12 -19.79
CA GLY A 480 16.40 29.41 -18.35
C GLY A 480 16.31 28.13 -17.53
N CYS A 481 16.56 28.28 -16.24
CA CYS A 481 16.28 27.28 -15.23
C CYS A 481 15.40 27.85 -14.11
N ASP A 482 14.37 27.11 -13.73
CA ASP A 482 13.55 27.41 -12.55
C ASP A 482 14.05 26.65 -11.30
N VAL A 483 13.50 27.00 -10.15
CA VAL A 483 13.67 26.26 -8.89
C VAL A 483 12.31 25.91 -8.32
N LEU A 484 12.15 24.66 -7.89
CA LEU A 484 10.96 24.16 -7.21
C LEU A 484 11.36 23.67 -5.82
N CYS A 485 10.64 24.11 -4.78
CA CYS A 485 10.83 23.62 -3.42
C CYS A 485 9.51 23.53 -2.66
N ILE A 486 9.49 22.68 -1.63
CA ILE A 486 8.41 22.66 -0.63
C ILE A 486 8.92 23.31 0.66
N ALA A 487 8.16 24.26 1.19
CA ALA A 487 8.46 24.97 2.42
C ALA A 487 7.37 24.70 3.47
N SER A 488 7.81 24.46 4.71
CA SER A 488 6.92 24.22 5.84
C SER A 488 7.54 24.80 7.11
N ASP A 489 7.00 25.93 7.58
CA ASP A 489 7.56 26.72 8.69
C ASP A 489 9.06 27.05 8.53
N GLU A 490 9.41 27.68 7.41
CA GLU A 490 10.76 28.09 7.06
C GLU A 490 10.97 29.61 7.14
N ALA A 491 10.14 30.34 7.89
CA ALA A 491 10.25 31.80 8.04
C ALA A 491 11.66 32.31 8.39
N PRO A 492 12.45 31.63 9.26
CA PRO A 492 13.80 32.11 9.59
C PRO A 492 14.81 32.05 8.44
N TYR A 493 14.57 31.23 7.41
CA TYR A 493 15.56 30.84 6.39
C TYR A 493 15.12 31.07 4.95
N ILE A 494 13.82 31.15 4.68
CA ILE A 494 13.27 31.14 3.31
C ILE A 494 13.85 32.28 2.44
N HIS A 495 14.17 33.42 3.04
CA HIS A 495 14.81 34.54 2.34
C HIS A 495 16.23 34.23 1.84
N GLU A 496 17.01 33.42 2.57
CA GLU A 496 18.37 33.01 2.17
C GLU A 496 18.29 32.12 0.94
N PHE A 497 17.35 31.16 0.95
CA PHE A 497 17.06 30.28 -0.18
C PHE A 497 16.63 31.09 -1.42
N ILE A 498 15.63 31.98 -1.27
CA ILE A 498 15.12 32.77 -2.40
C ILE A 498 16.21 33.67 -2.97
N HIS A 499 16.94 34.39 -2.11
CA HIS A 499 18.03 35.26 -2.54
C HIS A 499 19.09 34.48 -3.31
N HIS A 500 19.50 33.31 -2.80
CA HIS A 500 20.55 32.50 -3.41
C HIS A 500 20.24 32.14 -4.86
N TYR A 501 19.05 31.62 -5.12
CA TYR A 501 18.67 31.19 -6.47
C TYR A 501 18.43 32.37 -7.41
N ILE A 502 17.94 33.52 -6.92
CA ILE A 502 17.91 34.76 -7.71
C ILE A 502 19.33 35.23 -8.04
N TYR A 503 20.24 35.19 -7.07
CA TYR A 503 21.63 35.65 -7.21
C TYR A 503 22.39 34.84 -8.27
N LEU A 504 22.11 33.55 -8.39
CA LEU A 504 22.71 32.66 -9.39
C LEU A 504 21.97 32.63 -10.74
N GLY A 505 20.94 33.47 -10.90
CA GLY A 505 20.25 33.69 -12.17
C GLY A 505 19.14 32.70 -12.50
N PHE A 506 18.63 31.94 -11.52
CA PHE A 506 17.44 31.15 -11.74
C PHE A 506 16.24 32.06 -12.01
N LYS A 507 15.43 31.68 -12.99
CA LYS A 507 14.45 32.56 -13.61
C LYS A 507 13.20 32.72 -12.77
N ASN A 508 12.65 31.61 -12.28
CA ASN A 508 11.47 31.56 -11.43
C ASN A 508 11.74 30.66 -10.22
N ILE A 509 11.10 30.98 -9.09
CA ILE A 509 11.16 30.19 -7.86
C ILE A 509 9.73 29.85 -7.45
N PHE A 510 9.37 28.58 -7.60
CA PHE A 510 8.06 28.04 -7.24
C PHE A 510 8.15 27.36 -5.87
N ILE A 511 7.47 27.93 -4.88
CA ILE A 511 7.52 27.49 -3.49
C ILE A 511 6.16 26.93 -3.09
N GLY A 512 6.08 25.61 -2.94
CA GLY A 512 4.91 24.93 -2.40
C GLY A 512 4.87 25.08 -0.88
N THR A 513 3.90 25.82 -0.36
CA THR A 513 3.73 25.99 1.09
C THR A 513 2.82 24.90 1.63
N ASN A 514 3.32 24.14 2.61
CA ASN A 514 2.64 23.01 3.22
C ASN A 514 2.48 23.23 4.73
N ASN A 515 1.23 23.30 5.20
CA ASN A 515 0.84 23.37 6.61
C ASN A 515 1.74 24.37 7.37
N CYS A 516 1.92 25.56 6.79
CA CYS A 516 2.66 26.64 7.40
C CYS A 516 1.80 27.30 8.48
N SER A 517 2.29 27.24 9.71
CA SER A 517 1.72 27.90 10.89
C SER A 517 2.44 29.21 11.24
N ASP A 518 3.65 29.42 10.72
CA ASP A 518 4.45 30.61 10.94
C ASP A 518 4.29 31.68 9.84
N ASN A 519 5.14 32.71 9.88
CA ASN A 519 5.13 33.82 8.92
C ASN A 519 5.78 33.50 7.55
N THR A 520 6.05 32.24 7.22
CA THR A 520 6.71 31.84 5.95
C THR A 520 5.98 32.43 4.74
N VAL A 521 4.66 32.24 4.68
CA VAL A 521 3.84 32.67 3.54
C VAL A 521 3.84 34.20 3.41
N GLU A 522 3.76 34.92 4.52
CA GLU A 522 3.76 36.39 4.53
C GLU A 522 5.13 36.97 4.13
N ILE A 523 6.23 36.33 4.53
CA ILE A 523 7.58 36.71 4.07
C ILE A 523 7.69 36.51 2.56
N ILE A 524 7.24 35.37 2.02
CA ILE A 524 7.28 35.12 0.57
C ILE A 524 6.44 36.16 -0.18
N LYS A 525 5.24 36.51 0.32
CA LYS A 525 4.41 37.58 -0.27
C LYS A 525 5.13 38.92 -0.30
N LYS A 526 5.81 39.33 0.78
CA LYS A 526 6.61 40.57 0.83
C LYS A 526 7.78 40.55 -0.15
N ILE A 527 8.40 39.40 -0.35
CA ILE A 527 9.45 39.22 -1.36
C ILE A 527 8.85 39.33 -2.77
N ASN A 528 7.73 38.65 -3.04
CA ASN A 528 7.06 38.65 -4.35
C ASN A 528 6.69 40.05 -4.85
N THR A 529 6.35 41.01 -3.98
CA THR A 529 6.06 42.40 -4.39
C THR A 529 7.24 43.10 -5.07
N HIS A 530 8.47 42.68 -4.75
CA HIS A 530 9.71 43.20 -5.34
C HIS A 530 10.28 42.25 -6.40
N PHE A 531 10.02 40.94 -6.26
CA PHE A 531 10.50 39.88 -7.14
C PHE A 531 9.33 39.01 -7.62
N PRO A 532 8.58 39.45 -8.65
CA PRO A 532 7.38 38.75 -9.14
C PRO A 532 7.63 37.31 -9.60
N GLN A 533 8.88 36.95 -9.91
CA GLN A 533 9.26 35.59 -10.27
C GLN A 533 9.25 34.59 -9.11
N VAL A 534 9.06 35.04 -7.87
CA VAL A 534 8.99 34.20 -6.66
C VAL A 534 7.52 33.93 -6.34
N GLN A 535 7.07 32.69 -6.39
CA GLN A 535 5.66 32.31 -6.28
C GLN A 535 5.43 31.40 -5.08
N ALA A 536 4.45 31.73 -4.25
CA ALA A 536 3.94 30.84 -3.20
C ALA A 536 2.69 30.11 -3.70
N ILE A 537 2.69 28.79 -3.60
CA ILE A 537 1.60 27.92 -4.03
C ILE A 537 1.17 27.08 -2.83
N ASN A 538 -0.07 27.21 -2.38
CA ASN A 538 -0.58 26.34 -1.32
C ASN A 538 -0.76 24.91 -1.86
N VAL A 539 -0.14 23.94 -1.18
CA VAL A 539 -0.20 22.50 -1.54
C VAL A 539 -0.82 21.62 -0.45
N ASP A 540 -1.51 22.19 0.54
CA ASP A 540 -2.09 21.47 1.68
C ASP A 540 -3.05 20.35 1.23
N ASN A 541 -3.99 20.67 0.34
CA ASN A 541 -4.92 19.67 -0.21
C ASN A 541 -4.22 18.56 -1.03
N THR A 542 -3.01 18.82 -1.53
CA THR A 542 -2.25 17.85 -2.32
C THR A 542 -1.50 16.89 -1.41
N ILE A 543 -0.93 17.38 -0.32
CA ILE A 543 -0.14 16.56 0.59
C ILE A 543 -1.01 15.51 1.29
N ASP A 544 -2.24 15.87 1.68
CA ASP A 544 -3.18 14.96 2.33
C ASP A 544 -3.54 13.77 1.43
N LYS A 545 -3.54 13.98 0.11
CA LYS A 545 -3.96 12.98 -0.88
C LYS A 545 -2.81 12.18 -1.46
N PHE A 546 -1.64 12.79 -1.62
CA PHE A 546 -0.54 12.26 -2.45
C PHE A 546 0.84 12.40 -1.79
N ARG A 547 0.88 12.79 -0.51
CA ARG A 547 2.12 13.01 0.26
C ARG A 547 3.09 13.97 -0.44
N GLN A 548 4.37 13.92 -0.09
CA GLN A 548 5.38 14.88 -0.55
C GLN A 548 5.63 14.85 -2.07
N TRP A 549 5.64 13.66 -2.69
CA TRP A 549 5.92 13.53 -4.13
C TRP A 549 4.79 14.15 -4.98
N GLY A 550 3.54 14.01 -4.56
CA GLY A 550 2.40 14.68 -5.21
C GLY A 550 2.51 16.21 -5.18
N CYS A 551 3.04 16.79 -4.10
CA CYS A 551 3.28 18.23 -4.02
C CYS A 551 4.33 18.70 -5.04
N TYR A 552 5.43 17.95 -5.20
CA TYR A 552 6.44 18.27 -6.21
C TYR A 552 5.88 18.17 -7.63
N HIS A 553 5.04 17.17 -7.92
CA HIS A 553 4.32 17.11 -9.19
C HIS A 553 3.40 18.29 -9.42
N ARG A 554 2.64 18.70 -8.39
CA ARG A 554 1.76 19.87 -8.49
C ARG A 554 2.55 21.12 -8.86
N LEU A 555 3.70 21.33 -8.22
CA LEU A 555 4.58 22.45 -8.54
C LEU A 555 5.13 22.36 -9.96
N PHE A 556 5.56 21.17 -10.39
CA PHE A 556 6.07 20.96 -11.74
C PHE A 556 5.01 21.24 -12.81
N ASP A 557 3.77 20.83 -12.58
CA ASP A 557 2.64 21.10 -13.48
C ASP A 557 2.32 22.59 -13.57
N ILE A 558 2.29 23.30 -12.44
CA ILE A 558 2.10 24.76 -12.45
C ILE A 558 3.27 25.45 -13.17
N ALA A 559 4.50 24.99 -12.90
CA ALA A 559 5.69 25.59 -13.47
C ALA A 559 5.72 25.38 -15.00
N ILE A 560 5.50 24.16 -15.50
CA ILE A 560 5.57 23.86 -16.94
C ILE A 560 4.51 24.62 -17.76
N GLU A 561 3.39 24.99 -17.14
CA GLU A 561 2.30 25.77 -17.76
C GLU A 561 2.57 27.27 -17.84
N THR A 562 3.38 27.80 -16.92
CA THR A 562 3.60 29.24 -16.73
C THR A 562 5.00 29.70 -17.11
N THR A 563 5.98 28.80 -17.06
CA THR A 563 7.39 29.11 -17.28
C THR A 563 7.78 29.16 -18.76
N THR A 564 8.86 29.87 -19.02
CA THR A 564 9.60 29.86 -20.29
C THR A 564 10.98 29.20 -20.16
N SER A 565 11.32 28.70 -18.97
CA SER A 565 12.55 27.97 -18.69
C SER A 565 12.53 26.58 -19.32
N GLN A 566 13.70 26.10 -19.72
CA GLN A 566 13.86 24.76 -20.28
C GLN A 566 14.03 23.70 -19.18
N HIS A 567 14.68 24.10 -18.09
CA HIS A 567 15.01 23.22 -16.98
C HIS A 567 14.40 23.71 -15.67
N CYS A 568 14.33 22.81 -14.69
CA CYS A 568 14.12 23.15 -13.30
C CYS A 568 15.05 22.36 -12.39
N LEU A 569 15.44 22.97 -11.27
CA LEU A 569 16.11 22.30 -10.16
C LEU A 569 15.10 22.08 -9.03
N ILE A 570 15.08 20.87 -8.48
CA ILE A 570 14.23 20.51 -7.33
C ILE A 570 15.14 20.39 -6.12
N VAL A 571 14.86 21.19 -5.09
CA VAL A 571 15.71 21.33 -3.90
C VAL A 571 14.85 21.66 -2.67
N ASP A 572 15.35 21.31 -1.49
CA ASP A 572 14.77 21.70 -0.22
C ASP A 572 15.28 23.10 0.21
N VAL A 573 14.60 23.74 1.17
CA VAL A 573 14.92 25.14 1.57
C VAL A 573 16.32 25.29 2.18
N ASP A 574 16.88 24.20 2.71
CA ASP A 574 18.24 24.16 3.27
C ASP A 574 19.31 23.67 2.28
N GLU A 575 18.99 23.59 0.99
CA GLU A 575 19.88 23.10 -0.06
C GLU A 575 20.26 24.20 -1.07
N PHE A 576 21.56 24.41 -1.25
CA PHE A 576 22.10 25.52 -2.03
C PHE A 576 23.00 25.02 -3.16
N TRP A 577 22.62 25.29 -4.40
CA TRP A 577 23.44 24.92 -5.56
C TRP A 577 24.67 25.83 -5.67
N ILE A 578 25.85 25.22 -5.70
CA ILE A 578 27.12 25.91 -5.87
C ILE A 578 27.90 25.29 -7.03
N ALA A 579 28.67 26.09 -7.76
CA ALA A 579 29.45 25.61 -8.89
C ALA A 579 30.79 26.32 -8.97
N ASP A 580 31.76 25.68 -9.62
CA ASP A 580 33.08 26.24 -9.89
C ASP A 580 33.08 27.07 -11.20
N PRO A 581 33.41 28.37 -11.17
CA PRO A 581 33.69 29.21 -9.99
C PRO A 581 32.41 29.79 -9.37
N PHE A 582 32.41 30.07 -8.07
CA PHE A 582 31.29 30.74 -7.42
C PHE A 582 31.46 32.27 -7.44
N PRO A 583 30.42 33.04 -7.83
CA PRO A 583 29.15 32.56 -8.38
C PRO A 583 29.25 32.22 -9.88
N LEU A 584 28.64 31.09 -10.28
CA LEU A 584 28.41 30.75 -11.68
C LEU A 584 26.92 30.94 -11.98
N ASN A 585 26.60 31.61 -13.08
CA ASN A 585 25.21 31.72 -13.52
C ASN A 585 24.70 30.36 -14.04
N ILE A 586 23.50 29.96 -13.65
CA ILE A 586 22.94 28.65 -14.02
C ILE A 586 22.79 28.46 -15.54
N ASP A 587 22.43 29.50 -16.28
CA ASP A 587 22.31 29.40 -17.74
C ASP A 587 23.68 29.19 -18.39
N ASP A 588 24.73 29.78 -17.83
CA ASP A 588 26.09 29.57 -18.32
C ASP A 588 26.61 28.18 -17.96
N PHE A 589 26.24 27.65 -16.79
CA PHE A 589 26.50 26.24 -16.45
C PHE A 589 25.82 25.28 -17.43
N ILE A 590 24.53 25.48 -17.73
CA ILE A 590 23.75 24.63 -18.64
C ILE A 590 24.30 24.69 -20.07
N LYS A 591 24.65 25.88 -20.59
CA LYS A 591 25.23 26.05 -21.93
C LYS A 591 26.55 25.32 -22.13
N GLN A 592 27.30 25.10 -21.05
CA GLN A 592 28.58 24.37 -21.10
C GLN A 592 28.39 22.85 -21.20
N GLN A 593 27.19 22.35 -20.92
CA GLN A 593 26.90 20.92 -20.98
C GLN A 593 26.36 20.50 -22.35
N PRO A 594 26.66 19.27 -22.81
CA PRO A 594 25.85 18.63 -23.85
C PRO A 594 24.38 18.57 -23.42
N HIS A 595 23.46 18.48 -24.39
CA HIS A 595 22.04 18.29 -24.08
C HIS A 595 21.83 17.11 -23.12
N PHE A 596 21.06 17.34 -22.04
CA PHE A 596 20.72 16.35 -21.03
C PHE A 596 19.23 16.40 -20.67
N ASP A 597 18.70 15.28 -20.19
CA ASP A 597 17.34 15.16 -19.64
C ASP A 597 17.33 15.42 -18.13
N ALA A 598 18.35 14.91 -17.45
CA ALA A 598 18.67 15.28 -16.08
C ALA A 598 20.17 15.49 -15.90
N PHE A 599 20.53 16.41 -15.01
CA PHE A 599 21.89 16.59 -14.55
C PHE A 599 21.94 16.56 -13.03
N SER A 600 22.65 15.60 -12.46
CA SER A 600 22.64 15.34 -11.01
C SER A 600 23.86 15.92 -10.31
N PHE A 601 23.66 16.40 -9.09
CA PHE A 601 24.66 17.01 -8.24
C PHE A 601 24.66 16.32 -6.88
N HIS A 602 25.84 15.90 -6.42
CA HIS A 602 25.96 15.34 -5.07
C HIS A 602 25.77 16.42 -4.00
N TRP A 603 25.31 15.94 -2.85
CA TRP A 603 25.33 16.71 -1.63
C TRP A 603 26.76 16.90 -1.13
N VAL A 604 26.99 18.09 -0.59
CA VAL A 604 28.04 18.36 0.40
C VAL A 604 27.35 18.86 1.66
N ILE A 605 27.41 18.07 2.73
CA ILE A 605 26.80 18.41 4.01
C ILE A 605 27.61 19.51 4.67
N ALA A 606 26.95 20.60 5.00
CA ALA A 606 27.52 21.75 5.69
C ALA A 606 27.27 21.65 7.21
N PHE A 607 28.34 21.87 7.98
CA PHE A 607 28.32 21.96 9.44
C PHE A 607 28.72 23.38 9.86
N ASP A 608 27.74 24.22 10.19
CA ASP A 608 27.96 25.63 10.53
C ASP A 608 28.28 25.84 12.03
N ASP A 609 27.67 25.04 12.91
CA ASP A 609 27.67 25.13 14.39
C ASP A 609 27.07 26.43 15.00
N GLU A 610 27.14 27.56 14.29
CA GLU A 610 26.66 28.87 14.75
C GLU A 610 25.17 29.10 14.43
N THR A 611 24.42 29.53 15.45
CA THR A 611 22.97 29.77 15.37
C THR A 611 22.63 30.90 14.40
N PHE A 612 21.79 30.61 13.40
CA PHE A 612 21.38 31.55 12.35
C PHE A 612 22.55 32.18 11.57
N SER A 613 23.64 31.43 11.43
CA SER A 613 24.76 31.78 10.57
C SER A 613 24.31 31.98 9.12
N LYS A 614 24.94 32.93 8.43
CA LYS A 614 24.72 33.15 6.99
C LYS A 614 25.27 31.96 6.19
N PRO A 615 24.69 31.64 5.02
CA PRO A 615 25.20 30.59 4.15
C PRO A 615 26.67 30.82 3.80
N PHE A 616 27.48 29.76 3.81
CA PHE A 616 28.89 29.78 3.41
C PHE A 616 29.80 30.65 4.30
N GLY A 617 29.55 30.70 5.61
CA GLY A 617 30.45 31.36 6.56
C GLY A 617 31.88 30.80 6.55
N SER A 618 32.84 31.55 7.12
CA SER A 618 34.26 31.20 7.11
C SER A 618 34.63 29.94 7.92
N ASP A 619 33.73 29.47 8.77
CA ASP A 619 33.99 28.36 9.71
C ASP A 619 33.13 27.11 9.46
N VAL A 620 32.53 26.99 8.26
CA VAL A 620 31.71 25.85 7.86
C VAL A 620 32.59 24.68 7.41
N ALA A 621 32.32 23.48 7.92
CA ALA A 621 32.94 22.25 7.39
C ALA A 621 32.03 21.62 6.32
N TYR A 622 32.62 21.09 5.25
CA TYR A 622 31.89 20.43 4.16
C TYR A 622 32.34 18.97 4.00
N VAL A 623 31.36 18.06 3.97
CA VAL A 623 31.60 16.63 3.80
C VAL A 623 30.78 16.11 2.64
N LYS A 624 31.39 15.33 1.74
CA LYS A 624 30.69 14.71 0.61
C LYS A 624 29.64 13.72 1.08
N ASP A 625 28.51 13.66 0.37
CA ASP A 625 27.43 12.72 0.67
C ASP A 625 26.89 12.04 -0.62
N PRO A 626 26.50 10.75 -0.56
CA PRO A 626 26.05 10.00 -1.73
C PRO A 626 24.74 10.49 -2.34
N TRP A 627 23.90 11.19 -1.58
CA TRP A 627 22.63 11.71 -2.07
C TRP A 627 22.85 12.78 -3.14
N VAL A 628 21.85 12.94 -4.00
CA VAL A 628 21.88 13.88 -5.12
C VAL A 628 20.62 14.73 -5.18
N LYS A 629 20.73 15.89 -5.86
CA LYS A 629 19.60 16.61 -6.47
C LYS A 629 19.84 16.75 -7.95
N SER A 630 18.77 16.86 -8.72
CA SER A 630 18.86 16.86 -10.17
C SER A 630 18.20 18.09 -10.80
N LEU A 631 18.92 18.73 -11.73
CA LEU A 631 18.30 19.52 -12.79
C LEU A 631 17.54 18.58 -13.70
N VAL A 632 16.38 19.03 -14.15
CA VAL A 632 15.49 18.24 -15.00
C VAL A 632 14.98 19.10 -16.14
N ASN A 633 15.00 18.57 -17.35
CA ASN A 633 14.41 19.21 -18.52
C ASN A 633 12.88 18.96 -18.53
N TYR A 634 12.09 20.03 -18.61
CA TYR A 634 10.62 19.95 -18.59
C TYR A 634 10.03 19.08 -19.71
N THR A 635 10.74 18.96 -20.83
CA THR A 635 10.30 18.21 -22.01
C THR A 635 10.62 16.71 -21.94
N SER A 636 11.39 16.29 -20.94
CA SER A 636 11.78 14.89 -20.77
C SER A 636 10.60 13.98 -20.37
N PRO A 637 10.69 12.66 -20.66
CA PRO A 637 9.62 11.69 -20.47
C PRO A 637 9.48 11.24 -19.00
N ILE A 638 9.27 12.19 -18.09
CA ILE A 638 9.21 11.97 -16.64
C ILE A 638 7.82 11.46 -16.26
N TYR A 639 7.73 10.35 -15.51
CA TYR A 639 6.46 9.90 -14.92
C TYR A 639 6.37 10.20 -13.42
N ARG A 640 7.52 10.36 -12.75
CA ARG A 640 7.58 10.66 -11.32
C ARG A 640 8.64 11.70 -11.02
N ILE A 641 8.30 12.63 -10.13
CA ILE A 641 9.19 13.66 -9.65
C ILE A 641 9.36 13.46 -8.14
N GLY A 642 10.55 13.01 -7.75
CA GLY A 642 10.95 12.87 -6.37
C GLY A 642 11.78 14.07 -5.89
N VAL A 643 11.99 14.13 -4.58
CA VAL A 643 12.79 15.17 -3.94
C VAL A 643 14.29 15.09 -4.30
N HIS A 644 14.80 13.90 -4.66
CA HIS A 644 16.21 13.69 -5.06
C HIS A 644 16.42 13.73 -6.59
N GLY A 645 15.41 13.33 -7.35
CA GLY A 645 15.52 13.27 -8.80
C GLY A 645 14.25 12.76 -9.49
N PRO A 646 14.21 12.87 -10.83
CA PRO A 646 13.11 12.36 -11.64
C PRO A 646 13.23 10.85 -11.89
N ASN A 647 12.08 10.20 -12.12
CA ASN A 647 12.03 8.89 -12.75
C ASN A 647 11.48 9.02 -14.18
N PHE A 648 12.17 8.37 -15.11
CA PHE A 648 11.88 8.44 -16.54
C PHE A 648 11.25 7.16 -17.06
N ASN A 649 10.35 7.27 -18.04
CA ASN A 649 9.76 6.13 -18.72
C ASN A 649 10.76 5.43 -19.65
N LEU A 650 10.66 4.11 -19.74
CA LEU A 650 11.42 3.26 -20.67
C LEU A 650 10.59 3.01 -21.93
N ASN A 651 10.58 3.93 -22.90
CA ASN A 651 10.06 3.60 -24.22
C ASN A 651 11.20 3.18 -25.15
N GLU A 652 11.07 1.95 -25.67
CA GLU A 652 12.12 1.13 -26.31
C GLU A 652 12.70 1.70 -27.61
N GLN A 653 12.10 2.74 -28.20
CA GLN A 653 12.47 3.14 -29.56
C GLN A 653 13.32 4.41 -29.70
N GLU A 654 13.47 5.30 -28.71
CA GLU A 654 14.30 6.50 -28.95
C GLU A 654 14.74 7.33 -27.72
N ALA A 655 14.31 7.00 -26.49
CA ALA A 655 14.72 7.76 -25.31
C ALA A 655 16.11 7.33 -24.82
N VAL A 656 17.18 7.83 -25.44
CA VAL A 656 18.46 7.94 -24.72
C VAL A 656 18.24 8.97 -23.63
N VAL A 657 17.82 8.54 -22.43
CA VAL A 657 17.76 9.40 -21.25
C VAL A 657 19.19 9.81 -20.94
N ARG A 658 19.53 11.06 -21.26
CA ARG A 658 20.87 11.60 -21.06
C ARG A 658 20.96 12.12 -19.63
N ILE A 659 21.55 11.31 -18.76
CA ILE A 659 21.92 11.73 -17.41
C ILE A 659 23.32 12.33 -17.50
N GLY A 660 23.40 13.65 -17.47
CA GLY A 660 24.67 14.36 -17.39
C GLY A 660 25.15 14.31 -15.95
N SER A 661 26.24 13.62 -15.67
CA SER A 661 26.94 13.80 -14.41
C SER A 661 28.43 13.78 -14.69
N LYS A 662 29.14 14.80 -14.22
CA LYS A 662 30.61 14.80 -14.16
C LYS A 662 31.13 14.00 -12.96
N VAL A 663 30.21 13.49 -12.12
CA VAL A 663 30.50 12.66 -10.95
C VAL A 663 29.82 11.31 -11.11
N ASN A 664 30.44 10.21 -10.70
CA ASN A 664 29.84 8.89 -10.89
C ASN A 664 28.56 8.72 -10.07
N VAL A 665 27.41 8.71 -10.75
CA VAL A 665 26.10 8.44 -10.16
C VAL A 665 25.62 7.03 -10.48
N ASN A 666 24.89 6.41 -9.56
CA ASN A 666 24.20 5.15 -9.78
C ASN A 666 22.91 5.40 -10.57
N ILE A 667 22.73 4.62 -11.64
CA ILE A 667 21.55 4.68 -12.50
C ILE A 667 20.89 3.31 -12.44
N GLU A 668 19.75 3.24 -11.78
CA GLU A 668 18.94 2.03 -11.73
C GLU A 668 18.01 1.98 -12.94
N LYS A 669 18.00 0.83 -13.62
CA LYS A 669 17.09 0.52 -14.71
C LYS A 669 16.31 -0.73 -14.34
N ASN A 670 14.99 -0.59 -14.23
CA ASN A 670 14.08 -1.69 -13.89
C ASN A 670 12.87 -1.68 -14.85
N LEU A 671 11.87 -2.54 -14.64
CA LEU A 671 10.68 -2.57 -15.51
C LEU A 671 9.86 -1.27 -15.49
N GLU A 672 10.02 -0.43 -14.46
CA GLU A 672 9.22 0.77 -14.22
C GLU A 672 9.83 2.02 -14.86
N GLY A 673 11.14 2.05 -15.06
CA GLY A 673 11.82 3.25 -15.52
C GLY A 673 13.33 3.30 -15.33
N ILE A 674 13.85 4.51 -15.46
CA ILE A 674 15.22 4.89 -15.08
C ILE A 674 15.15 5.86 -13.90
N SER A 675 15.90 5.57 -12.84
CA SER A 675 16.06 6.46 -11.67
C SER A 675 17.54 6.70 -11.35
N VAL A 676 17.84 7.84 -10.74
CA VAL A 676 19.18 8.17 -10.22
C VAL A 676 19.14 7.99 -8.70
N THR A 677 19.98 7.09 -8.17
CA THR A 677 19.88 6.66 -6.75
C THR A 677 21.05 7.05 -5.85
N GLY A 678 22.09 7.73 -6.37
CA GLY A 678 23.18 8.29 -5.56
C GLY A 678 24.56 8.09 -6.18
N MET A 679 25.62 7.94 -5.36
CA MET A 679 26.98 7.64 -5.86
C MET A 679 27.08 6.24 -6.45
N CYS A 680 27.86 6.10 -7.54
CA CYS A 680 28.18 4.80 -8.12
C CYS A 680 29.08 3.99 -7.17
N SER A 681 28.75 2.71 -6.98
CA SER A 681 29.52 1.77 -6.13
C SER A 681 30.76 1.19 -6.80
N ASP A 682 31.04 1.53 -8.06
CA ASP A 682 32.18 0.98 -8.80
C ASP A 682 33.51 1.63 -8.35
N PRO A 683 34.41 0.89 -7.68
CA PRO A 683 35.70 1.40 -7.22
C PRO A 683 36.69 1.68 -8.36
N THR A 684 36.39 1.29 -9.60
CA THR A 684 37.24 1.56 -10.78
C THR A 684 36.92 2.91 -11.45
N ALA A 685 35.82 3.55 -11.06
CA ALA A 685 35.40 4.83 -11.61
C ALA A 685 36.31 5.93 -11.03
N SER A 686 37.41 6.20 -11.74
CA SER A 686 38.53 7.05 -11.32
C SER A 686 38.09 8.39 -10.74
N THR A 687 38.73 8.78 -9.64
CA THR A 687 38.66 10.10 -8.97
C THR A 687 39.19 11.28 -9.82
N GLN A 688 39.28 11.13 -11.15
CA GLN A 688 40.00 12.06 -12.03
C GLN A 688 39.16 13.20 -12.62
N ASP A 689 37.84 13.25 -12.46
CA ASP A 689 37.00 14.32 -13.02
C ASP A 689 36.53 15.35 -11.97
N MET A 690 37.47 15.99 -11.28
CA MET A 690 37.18 17.12 -10.35
C MET A 690 37.11 18.49 -11.04
N ASP A 691 37.32 18.57 -12.36
CA ASP A 691 37.30 19.84 -13.09
C ASP A 691 35.86 20.29 -13.41
N GLN A 692 35.52 21.51 -12.98
CA GLN A 692 34.23 22.20 -13.23
C GLN A 692 33.00 21.45 -12.69
N GLN A 693 33.02 21.12 -11.39
CA GLN A 693 31.91 20.48 -10.70
C GLN A 693 30.95 21.48 -10.06
N ALA A 694 29.70 21.06 -9.95
CA ALA A 694 28.68 21.73 -9.16
C ALA A 694 28.11 20.75 -8.12
N TRP A 695 27.66 21.31 -7.00
CA TRP A 695 27.30 20.60 -5.78
C TRP A 695 26.03 21.21 -5.18
N ILE A 696 25.39 20.46 -4.30
CA ILE A 696 24.33 20.96 -3.44
C ILE A 696 24.88 21.04 -2.02
N ALA A 697 25.15 22.25 -1.55
CA ALA A 697 25.50 22.47 -0.16
C ALA A 697 24.25 22.31 0.71
N HIS A 698 24.16 21.21 1.43
CA HIS A 698 23.03 20.89 2.30
C HIS A 698 23.30 21.35 3.73
N ARG A 699 22.62 22.41 4.16
CA ARG A 699 22.77 23.02 5.50
C ARG A 699 21.85 22.36 6.53
N ALA A 700 21.90 21.03 6.61
CA ALA A 700 21.12 20.24 7.57
C ALA A 700 21.58 20.49 9.02
N TYR A 701 22.86 20.79 9.24
CA TYR A 701 23.48 20.99 10.54
C TYR A 701 23.95 22.43 10.72
N ARG A 702 22.99 23.33 11.00
CA ARG A 702 23.27 24.72 11.39
C ARG A 702 23.76 24.76 12.83
N SER A 703 22.90 25.09 13.80
CA SER A 703 23.18 24.91 15.23
C SER A 703 22.35 23.80 15.87
N GLU A 704 22.76 23.39 17.08
CA GLU A 704 22.01 22.46 17.92
C GLU A 704 20.56 22.94 18.16
N ILE A 705 20.38 24.23 18.46
CA ILE A 705 19.08 24.83 18.75
C ILE A 705 18.16 24.79 17.53
N GLU A 706 18.68 25.13 16.34
CA GLU A 706 17.91 25.09 15.10
C GLU A 706 17.56 23.67 14.67
N TYR A 707 18.46 22.70 14.91
CA TYR A 707 18.18 21.29 14.68
C TYR A 707 17.07 20.78 15.59
N SER A 708 17.19 21.03 16.91
CA SER A 708 16.26 20.52 17.92
C SER A 708 14.87 21.13 17.79
N SER A 709 14.73 22.40 17.40
CA SER A 709 13.42 23.03 17.21
C SER A 709 12.60 22.36 16.11
N LYS A 710 13.26 21.83 15.06
CA LYS A 710 12.59 21.13 13.95
C LYS A 710 12.10 19.72 14.29
N LEU A 711 12.46 19.15 15.44
CA LEU A 711 12.11 17.77 15.80
C LEU A 711 10.65 17.59 16.24
N PHE A 712 9.99 18.65 16.70
CA PHE A 712 8.60 18.62 17.17
C PHE A 712 7.56 18.70 16.05
N LYS A 713 8.00 18.81 14.79
CA LYS A 713 7.11 18.78 13.63
C LYS A 713 7.22 17.43 12.94
N VAL A 714 6.16 16.63 13.04
CA VAL A 714 6.05 15.30 12.43
C VAL A 714 6.35 15.36 10.92
N HIS A 715 7.02 14.33 10.39
CA HIS A 715 7.39 14.30 8.98
C HIS A 715 6.16 14.15 8.09
N ALA A 716 6.17 14.74 6.90
CA ALA A 716 5.03 14.76 5.97
C ALA A 716 4.57 13.36 5.48
N ASN A 717 5.40 12.33 5.63
CA ASN A 717 5.06 10.96 5.27
C ASN A 717 4.64 10.10 6.47
N ASP A 718 4.71 10.64 7.69
CA ASP A 718 4.40 9.90 8.91
C ASP A 718 2.92 10.10 9.28
N ASP A 719 2.30 9.05 9.84
CA ASP A 719 0.96 9.14 10.39
C ASP A 719 1.02 9.90 11.72
N THR A 720 0.41 11.09 11.76
CA THR A 720 0.40 11.97 12.94
C THR A 720 -0.34 11.37 14.13
N SER A 721 -1.17 10.33 13.92
CA SER A 721 -1.77 9.56 15.00
C SER A 721 -0.79 8.57 15.66
N GLN A 722 0.30 8.23 14.98
CA GLN A 722 1.26 7.19 15.39
C GLN A 722 2.61 7.75 15.84
N VAL A 723 3.05 8.90 15.31
CA VAL A 723 4.39 9.45 15.57
C VAL A 723 4.30 10.90 16.04
N GLY A 724 4.90 11.22 17.20
CA GLY A 724 4.89 12.56 17.78
C GLY A 724 6.06 13.47 17.39
N PHE A 725 7.07 12.91 16.71
CA PHE A 725 8.32 13.60 16.38
C PHE A 725 8.70 13.41 14.91
N LYS A 726 9.67 14.20 14.43
CA LYS A 726 10.24 14.05 13.09
C LYS A 726 11.11 12.78 12.99
N SER A 727 10.58 11.71 12.39
CA SER A 727 11.22 10.39 12.42
C SER A 727 12.50 10.26 11.57
N ASN A 728 12.62 11.05 10.50
CA ASN A 728 13.71 10.97 9.53
C ASN A 728 14.95 11.79 9.93
N ARG A 729 15.40 11.64 11.18
CA ARG A 729 16.56 12.32 11.75
C ARG A 729 17.44 11.32 12.51
N TYR A 730 18.76 11.52 12.47
CA TYR A 730 19.74 10.57 13.01
C TYR A 730 20.63 11.17 14.13
N GLY A 731 20.19 12.28 14.72
CA GLY A 731 20.94 13.02 15.72
C GLY A 731 21.62 14.26 15.15
N TRP A 732 21.95 15.19 16.04
CA TRP A 732 22.73 16.38 15.74
C TRP A 732 24.22 16.05 15.74
N ASN A 733 24.90 16.48 14.69
CA ASN A 733 26.35 16.41 14.56
C ASN A 733 26.91 17.83 14.47
N SER A 734 28.06 18.06 15.12
CA SER A 734 28.81 19.31 15.04
C SER A 734 30.13 19.09 14.32
N ARG A 735 30.77 20.19 13.92
CA ARG A 735 32.14 20.17 13.35
C ARG A 735 33.14 19.43 14.25
N LYS A 736 32.94 19.46 15.57
CA LYS A 736 33.86 18.89 16.58
C LYS A 736 33.66 17.40 16.84
N ASN A 737 32.45 16.89 16.64
CA ASN A 737 32.08 15.52 17.03
C ASN A 737 31.97 14.56 15.83
N PHE A 738 32.02 15.07 14.61
CA PHE A 738 32.05 14.24 13.41
C PHE A 738 33.43 13.59 13.23
N ARG A 739 33.46 12.27 12.97
CA ARG A 739 34.71 11.51 12.79
C ARG A 739 35.46 12.01 11.55
N VAL A 740 36.71 12.40 11.77
CA VAL A 740 37.60 13.07 10.83
C VAL A 740 38.29 12.03 9.92
N ARG A 741 38.25 12.16 8.58
CA ARG A 741 39.29 12.85 7.76
C ARG A 741 39.28 12.56 6.25
N GLU A 742 38.63 11.52 5.72
CA GLU A 742 38.82 11.13 4.30
C GLU A 742 37.92 11.91 3.30
N ASP A 743 36.72 12.37 3.71
CA ASP A 743 35.73 12.99 2.81
C ASP A 743 35.59 14.53 2.96
N LEU A 744 36.53 15.18 3.64
CA LEU A 744 36.47 16.63 3.89
C LEU A 744 36.77 17.40 2.59
N MET A 745 35.85 18.31 2.22
CA MET A 745 35.92 19.04 0.95
C MET A 745 36.35 20.50 1.08
N ASN A 746 36.67 20.98 2.29
CA ASN A 746 36.97 22.39 2.55
C ASN A 746 38.02 23.00 1.60
N ASP A 747 39.16 22.33 1.38
CA ASP A 747 40.21 22.87 0.49
C ASP A 747 39.69 23.10 -0.95
N TYR A 748 38.82 22.21 -1.44
CA TYR A 748 38.17 22.36 -2.74
C TYR A 748 37.11 23.46 -2.71
N ILE A 749 36.23 23.45 -1.70
CA ILE A 749 35.13 24.40 -1.56
C ILE A 749 35.64 25.83 -1.39
N ASP A 750 36.67 26.06 -0.56
CA ASP A 750 37.28 27.37 -0.33
C ASP A 750 37.97 27.91 -1.59
N LYS A 751 38.47 27.01 -2.45
CA LYS A 751 39.05 27.37 -3.75
C LYS A 751 37.98 27.83 -4.73
N ILE A 752 36.84 27.14 -4.80
CA ILE A 752 35.77 27.49 -5.74
C ILE A 752 34.86 28.61 -5.22
N MET A 753 34.84 28.84 -3.90
CA MET A 753 34.12 29.94 -3.24
C MET A 753 35.08 30.89 -2.49
N PRO A 754 35.83 31.75 -3.20
CA PRO A 754 36.74 32.69 -2.56
C PRO A 754 36.02 33.61 -1.57
N ALA A 755 36.67 33.91 -0.44
CA ALA A 755 36.09 34.72 0.65
C ALA A 755 35.57 36.09 0.21
N ASP A 756 36.20 36.73 -0.79
CA ASP A 756 35.76 38.00 -1.34
C ASP A 756 34.42 37.89 -2.11
N GLU A 757 34.20 36.79 -2.82
CA GLU A 757 32.92 36.53 -3.52
C GLU A 757 31.82 36.18 -2.52
N VAL A 758 32.12 35.37 -1.49
CA VAL A 758 31.20 35.10 -0.38
C VAL A 758 30.79 36.39 0.33
N LYS A 759 31.74 37.31 0.55
CA LYS A 759 31.46 38.62 1.16
C LYS A 759 30.53 39.47 0.30
N LYS A 760 30.72 39.51 -1.03
CA LYS A 760 29.80 40.20 -1.95
C LYS A 760 28.42 39.56 -1.95
N TYR A 761 28.35 38.23 -1.91
CA TYR A 761 27.11 37.49 -1.77
C TYR A 761 26.35 37.87 -0.49
N HIS A 762 27.02 37.91 0.67
CA HIS A 762 26.42 38.34 1.93
C HIS A 762 25.94 39.79 1.91
N GLN A 763 26.69 40.69 1.27
CA GLN A 763 26.26 42.09 1.09
C GLN A 763 24.99 42.18 0.23
N SER A 764 24.89 41.37 -0.83
CA SER A 764 23.69 41.27 -1.66
C SER A 764 22.49 40.72 -0.87
N LEU A 765 22.70 39.71 -0.02
CA LEU A 765 21.66 39.14 0.85
C LEU A 765 21.13 40.18 1.86
N ASP A 766 22.01 40.98 2.45
CA ASP A 766 21.62 42.06 3.37
C ASP A 766 20.79 43.13 2.64
N GLN A 767 21.20 43.51 1.43
CA GLN A 767 20.46 44.45 0.59
C GLN A 767 19.09 43.90 0.18
N PHE A 768 19.01 42.62 -0.21
CA PHE A 768 17.76 41.94 -0.53
C PHE A 768 16.79 41.95 0.65
N THR A 769 17.30 41.65 1.85
CA THR A 769 16.53 41.64 3.09
C THR A 769 15.99 43.03 3.45
N LEU A 770 16.83 44.07 3.28
CA LEU A 770 16.42 45.45 3.51
C LEU A 770 15.38 45.92 2.48
N LEU A 771 15.61 45.65 1.19
CA LEU A 771 14.75 46.05 0.09
C LEU A 771 13.33 45.50 0.24
N THR A 772 13.21 44.23 0.61
CA THR A 772 11.93 43.53 0.76
C THR A 772 11.20 43.86 2.06
N GLY A 773 11.85 44.57 3.00
CA GLY A 773 11.25 45.02 4.26
C GLY A 773 10.96 43.90 5.26
N ILE A 774 11.61 42.74 5.12
CA ILE A 774 11.34 41.53 5.93
C ILE A 774 12.19 41.42 7.20
N SER A 775 13.13 42.36 7.45
CA SER A 775 14.10 42.26 8.56
C SER A 775 13.45 42.04 9.93
N LYS A 776 12.29 42.66 10.19
CA LYS A 776 11.55 42.49 11.44
C LYS A 776 10.90 41.11 11.53
N ASP A 777 10.33 40.61 10.43
CA ASP A 777 9.70 39.30 10.38
C ASP A 777 10.74 38.19 10.63
N LEU A 778 11.92 38.32 10.01
CA LEU A 778 13.04 37.39 10.22
C LEU A 778 13.52 37.41 11.67
N LYS A 779 13.68 38.60 12.26
CA LYS A 779 14.07 38.72 13.67
C LYS A 779 13.07 38.00 14.58
N ASN A 780 11.77 38.26 14.41
CA ASN A 780 10.73 37.61 15.20
C ASN A 780 10.71 36.09 15.01
N ALA A 781 10.87 35.61 13.78
CA ALA A 781 10.90 34.18 13.47
C ALA A 781 12.11 33.48 14.11
N ARG A 782 13.28 34.14 14.10
CA ARG A 782 14.50 33.64 14.75
C ARG A 782 14.42 33.65 16.27
N GLU A 783 13.81 34.69 16.86
CA GLU A 783 13.57 34.77 18.31
C GLU A 783 12.61 33.70 18.83
N ALA A 784 11.70 33.18 17.99
CA ALA A 784 10.79 32.09 18.34
C ALA A 784 11.49 30.72 18.47
N ILE A 785 12.72 30.61 17.98
CA ILE A 785 13.56 29.41 18.09
C ILE A 785 14.60 29.67 19.19
N SER A 786 14.32 29.16 20.38
CA SER A 786 15.19 29.31 21.54
C SER A 786 15.24 28.04 22.37
N GLU A 787 16.24 27.94 23.24
CA GLU A 787 16.35 26.86 24.21
C GLU A 787 15.11 26.80 25.11
N GLU A 788 14.63 27.94 25.61
CA GLU A 788 13.46 28.00 26.47
C GLU A 788 12.23 27.41 25.77
N LYS A 789 12.05 27.70 24.47
CA LYS A 789 10.91 27.17 23.73
C LYS A 789 11.02 25.67 23.46
N ILE A 790 12.24 25.17 23.24
CA ILE A 790 12.49 23.72 23.11
C ILE A 790 12.17 23.02 24.43
N LEU A 791 12.63 23.56 25.57
CA LEU A 791 12.34 23.02 26.89
C LEU A 791 10.84 23.05 27.21
N GLU A 792 10.15 24.13 26.85
CA GLU A 792 8.68 24.22 26.96
C GLU A 792 8.01 23.11 26.13
N ASN A 793 8.40 22.93 24.86
CA ASN A 793 7.84 21.88 24.01
C ASN A 793 8.10 20.49 24.59
N ILE A 794 9.29 20.21 25.15
CA ILE A 794 9.61 18.96 25.85
C ILE A 794 8.66 18.75 27.04
N SER A 795 8.42 19.79 27.84
CA SER A 795 7.53 19.70 29.01
C SER A 795 6.06 19.44 28.65
N LEU A 796 5.65 19.78 27.43
CA LEU A 796 4.30 19.56 26.92
C LEU A 796 4.09 18.15 26.32
N VAL A 797 5.16 17.37 26.11
CA VAL A 797 5.04 16.00 25.61
C VAL A 797 4.52 15.10 26.71
N SER A 798 3.45 14.34 26.44
CA SER A 798 2.85 13.46 27.44
C SER A 798 3.74 12.24 27.74
N PRO A 799 3.69 11.67 28.96
CA PRO A 799 4.45 10.48 29.33
C PRO A 799 4.19 9.28 28.40
N GLU A 800 2.96 9.14 27.89
CA GLU A 800 2.60 8.07 26.96
C GLU A 800 3.37 8.19 25.64
N ILE A 801 3.52 9.41 25.10
CA ILE A 801 4.28 9.66 23.86
C ILE A 801 5.77 9.43 24.11
N LEU A 802 6.31 9.91 25.24
CA LEU A 802 7.71 9.71 25.60
C LEU A 802 8.06 8.22 25.73
N SER A 803 7.17 7.42 26.31
CA SER A 803 7.33 5.97 26.47
C SER A 803 7.20 5.24 25.13
N ARG A 804 6.16 5.56 24.33
CA ARG A 804 5.92 4.97 23.01
C ARG A 804 7.09 5.23 22.05
N ASP A 805 7.60 6.45 22.01
CA ASP A 805 8.60 6.90 21.03
C ASP A 805 10.03 6.89 21.60
N ALA A 806 10.31 6.20 22.72
CA ALA A 806 11.58 6.28 23.45
C ALA A 806 12.82 5.98 22.59
N GLU A 807 12.79 4.94 21.75
CA GLU A 807 13.91 4.62 20.85
C GLU A 807 14.08 5.66 19.74
N LEU A 808 12.97 6.19 19.22
CA LEU A 808 13.01 7.26 18.24
C LEU A 808 13.60 8.53 18.85
N ILE A 809 13.17 8.92 20.04
CA ILE A 809 13.70 10.07 20.79
C ILE A 809 15.21 9.93 20.98
N LYS A 810 15.68 8.77 21.45
CA LYS A 810 17.12 8.49 21.59
C LYS A 810 17.88 8.68 20.29
N GLN A 811 17.30 8.26 19.16
CA GLN A 811 17.90 8.44 17.83
C GLN A 811 17.95 9.92 17.42
N ILE A 812 16.80 10.61 17.43
CA ILE A 812 16.68 11.95 16.83
C ILE A 812 17.32 13.05 17.69
N PHE A 813 17.32 12.91 19.02
CA PHE A 813 17.96 13.85 19.95
C PHE A 813 19.42 13.47 20.26
N ARG A 814 19.94 12.38 19.69
CA ARG A 814 21.35 12.00 19.84
C ARG A 814 22.27 13.18 19.51
N GLY A 815 23.28 13.39 20.36
CA GLY A 815 24.25 14.47 20.20
C GLY A 815 23.78 15.82 20.76
N THR A 816 22.49 15.98 21.08
CA THR A 816 21.94 17.19 21.68
C THR A 816 21.90 17.09 23.22
N ARG A 817 22.01 18.23 23.90
CA ARG A 817 21.84 18.36 25.36
C ARG A 817 20.42 18.08 25.84
N PHE A 818 19.45 18.19 24.95
CA PHE A 818 18.04 17.97 25.26
C PHE A 818 17.69 16.49 25.48
N LEU A 819 18.51 15.57 24.98
CA LEU A 819 18.29 14.14 25.24
C LEU A 819 18.37 13.80 26.74
N GLU A 820 19.29 14.40 27.48
CA GLU A 820 19.41 14.21 28.93
C GLU A 820 18.19 14.77 29.66
N VAL A 821 17.68 15.93 29.23
CA VAL A 821 16.47 16.55 29.80
C VAL A 821 15.25 15.62 29.64
N ILE A 822 15.06 15.06 28.45
CA ILE A 822 13.95 14.14 28.17
C ILE A 822 14.08 12.86 29.00
N ASN A 823 15.28 12.28 29.07
CA ASN A 823 15.54 11.07 29.87
C ASN A 823 15.27 11.29 31.37
N ASN A 824 15.59 12.49 31.89
CA ASN A 824 15.30 12.82 33.28
C ASN A 824 13.79 12.98 33.55
N GLN A 825 13.02 13.46 32.56
CA GLN A 825 11.55 13.55 32.66
C GLN A 825 10.89 12.17 32.70
N THR A 826 11.42 11.19 31.95
CA THR A 826 10.93 9.80 31.97
C THR A 826 11.31 9.00 33.23
N ALA A 827 12.24 9.49 34.05
CA ALA A 827 12.70 8.79 35.26
C ALA A 827 11.97 9.22 36.55
N VAL A 828 11.07 10.21 36.45
CA VAL A 828 10.35 10.82 37.60
C VAL A 828 8.92 10.28 37.74
N ASP A 829 8.41 9.56 36.74
CA ASP A 829 7.16 8.77 36.77
C ASP A 829 7.46 7.27 36.92
#